data_AF-A0A932C511-F1
#
_entry.id   AF-A0A932C511-F1
#
_cell.length_a   1.000
_cell.length_b   1.000
_cell.length_c   1.000
_cell.angle_alpha   90.00
_cell.angle_beta   90.00
_cell.angle_gamma   90.00
#
_symmetry.space_group_name_H-M   'P 1'
#
loop_
_entity.id
_entity.type
_entity.pdbx_description
1 polymer ?
#
loop_
_entity_poly.entity_id
_entity_poly.type
_entity_poly.pdbx_seq_one_letter_code
_entity_poly.pdbx_strand_id
1 'polypeptide(L)'
;MRILLRLAVLLTFALLARAEEFDLIIRHGRVVDGSGNPSFAADVAVKDGRIVRIGRIDGTAVTEIDATGLVVAPGFIDVHTHADEIADKPLAENFLRMGVTSIVVGNCGGSALDVGKFYADVERNKVALNVATLIGHNTVREAAMGGSFDRVPTAEEMARMKSLVDRAMRDGAVGLSTGLIYLPGTFSKTDEIVELAKAVTPYDGIYASHMRHEDTRIYAALDEVFRVAREARLRAEVSHLKLSGETAWGQAGQVLAHIEAARAGGLDITHDQYAYTASSTTMRQLIPDDAFAGGHDGFLAVLADPVQKAGLVARMKKNILGRGRMDYAYAVVASFRHDTSLNGLNILEAAKKSRGSDSLDDQIEVILDFEKNGGAAGVFHGMNEEDLREFMRHPNTMVASDSGLREFGKDAPHPRGYGNNARVLGRYVRELKVLRLEDAIRKMTSLPAATFRFTGRGLLREGHWADIVAFDPEKIGDPATYRDPHHYAAGIPHVLVNGVPVVRDGEHTGAKPGLACRAGADKSGDLAARLEALVTQPRFAGAFWGVKVVSLDSGRTLFAHGADRRMSPASNCKLYAGALALDQLGGDHRIRTPLRATAGPDQAGVLAGDLIVSGRGDPGWNHRVGKRDFWTSFEPFVAALQRAGVKKITGDIVADATWLRVPPHGASWTVDDMDYEYGAEVSAISLADNYVDLRITPAAKEGQPCAIEVLQPLSGLGFANHTVTGEAGGPREIRVQRLPGEGTVHVFGTLPVGGKEELTEAPVPQPAAWFARALREALTKAGIAVAGRARSVRWPDAPVAGEVLIGEVTSAPLRELVAGFMLPSQNLETDLIFAHLGELRRTPTTPAWARSDELAVTALDEFMARLGVPGGAVLFDEGSGLSRNNLATAAATASLLQAMARHRESAGFLAALPTAGVSGSLDKRMRGTPAENNVRAKTGTLRYASSLSGYVTTAAGERLAFSAMLNRYPVPAKARAGDPLDELAVILARHDRR
;
A
#
# COMPACT_ATOMS: atom_id res chain seq x y z
N MET A 1 44.93 14.02 -38.92
CA MET A 1 44.21 14.22 -37.64
C MET A 1 42.71 13.84 -37.67
N ARG A 2 42.02 13.82 -38.83
CA ARG A 2 40.59 13.45 -38.91
C ARG A 2 40.28 11.95 -39.12
N ILE A 3 41.28 11.12 -39.40
CA ILE A 3 41.12 9.66 -39.60
C ILE A 3 41.32 8.89 -38.28
N LEU A 4 42.22 9.35 -37.41
CA LEU A 4 42.44 8.78 -36.07
C LEU A 4 41.25 8.98 -35.12
N LEU A 5 40.46 10.06 -35.30
CA LEU A 5 39.26 10.31 -34.49
C LEU A 5 38.06 9.42 -34.87
N ARG A 6 38.02 8.88 -36.10
CA ARG A 6 36.94 7.98 -36.55
C ARG A 6 37.20 6.52 -36.14
N LEU A 7 38.46 6.08 -36.05
CA LEU A 7 38.78 4.75 -35.50
C LEU A 7 38.57 4.68 -33.99
N ALA A 8 38.82 5.77 -33.25
CA ALA A 8 38.61 5.80 -31.80
C ALA A 8 37.11 5.75 -31.40
N VAL A 9 36.21 6.29 -32.22
CA VAL A 9 34.75 6.25 -32.00
C VAL A 9 34.13 4.90 -32.41
N LEU A 10 34.74 4.18 -33.37
CA LEU A 10 34.31 2.83 -33.75
C LEU A 10 34.83 1.74 -32.80
N LEU A 11 35.96 1.95 -32.10
CA LEU A 11 36.45 1.03 -31.06
C LEU A 11 35.84 1.24 -29.66
N THR A 12 35.21 2.40 -29.39
CA THR A 12 34.49 2.61 -28.11
C THR A 12 33.05 2.11 -28.12
N PHE A 13 32.45 1.85 -29.29
CA PHE A 13 31.12 1.22 -29.39
C PHE A 13 31.16 -0.32 -29.43
N ALA A 14 32.33 -0.93 -29.63
CA ALA A 14 32.49 -2.38 -29.72
C ALA A 14 32.81 -3.10 -28.39
N LEU A 15 32.89 -2.36 -27.27
CA LEU A 15 33.34 -2.91 -25.97
C LEU A 15 32.31 -2.83 -24.83
N LEU A 16 31.03 -2.55 -25.12
CA LEU A 16 29.96 -2.55 -24.11
C LEU A 16 28.66 -3.24 -24.56
N ALA A 17 28.70 -4.13 -25.55
CA ALA A 17 27.65 -5.14 -25.69
C ALA A 17 27.96 -6.29 -24.73
N ARG A 18 27.78 -6.07 -23.43
CA ARG A 18 27.74 -7.18 -22.48
C ARG A 18 26.50 -7.99 -22.86
N ALA A 19 26.68 -9.24 -23.29
CA ALA A 19 25.57 -10.13 -23.60
C ALA A 19 24.57 -10.10 -22.44
N GLU A 20 23.29 -9.93 -22.75
CA GLU A 20 22.24 -9.86 -21.73
C GLU A 20 22.22 -11.21 -20.98
N GLU A 21 22.46 -11.15 -19.68
CA GLU A 21 22.56 -12.33 -18.82
C GLU A 21 21.19 -12.59 -18.16
N PHE A 22 20.67 -13.79 -18.38
CA PHE A 22 19.39 -14.29 -17.89
C PHE A 22 19.57 -15.36 -16.82
N ASP A 23 18.57 -15.58 -15.97
CA ASP A 23 18.63 -16.67 -14.98
C ASP A 23 18.44 -18.02 -15.68
N LEU A 24 17.48 -18.08 -16.59
CA LEU A 24 17.15 -19.29 -17.34
C LEU A 24 16.68 -18.97 -18.75
N ILE A 25 17.09 -19.77 -19.73
CA ILE A 25 16.49 -19.78 -21.08
C ILE A 25 15.98 -21.17 -21.42
N ILE A 26 14.75 -21.25 -21.89
CA ILE A 26 14.18 -22.43 -22.53
C ILE A 26 14.36 -22.27 -24.04
N ARG A 27 15.12 -23.16 -24.67
CA ARG A 27 15.51 -23.12 -26.08
C ARG A 27 14.63 -24.00 -26.94
N HIS A 28 14.40 -23.60 -28.19
CA HIS A 28 13.83 -24.44 -29.25
C HIS A 28 12.42 -25.01 -28.96
N GLY A 29 11.64 -24.33 -28.12
CA GLY A 29 10.31 -24.79 -27.73
C GLY A 29 9.25 -24.55 -28.81
N ARG A 30 8.27 -25.47 -28.90
CA ARG A 30 6.97 -25.18 -29.53
C ARG A 30 6.08 -24.47 -28.51
N VAL A 31 6.05 -23.14 -28.55
CA VAL A 31 5.31 -22.32 -27.59
C VAL A 31 3.81 -22.37 -27.87
N VAL A 32 3.03 -22.75 -26.85
CA VAL A 32 1.57 -22.58 -26.79
C VAL A 32 1.29 -21.62 -25.64
N ASP A 33 1.04 -20.36 -25.96
CA ASP A 33 1.09 -19.24 -24.99
C ASP A 33 -0.05 -19.20 -23.95
N GLY A 34 -1.02 -20.11 -24.06
CA GLY A 34 -2.19 -20.20 -23.19
C GLY A 34 -3.37 -19.32 -23.60
N SER A 35 -3.27 -18.53 -24.68
CA SER A 35 -4.37 -17.68 -25.15
C SER A 35 -5.44 -18.43 -25.94
N GLY A 36 -5.11 -19.63 -26.43
CA GLY A 36 -5.91 -20.37 -27.43
C GLY A 36 -5.48 -20.10 -28.89
N ASN A 37 -4.47 -19.24 -29.10
CA ASN A 37 -3.87 -19.00 -30.41
C ASN A 37 -2.97 -20.17 -30.86
N PRO A 38 -2.77 -20.36 -32.18
CA PRO A 38 -1.87 -21.38 -32.73
C PRO A 38 -0.45 -21.32 -32.16
N SER A 39 0.16 -22.50 -31.98
CA SER A 39 1.54 -22.60 -31.51
C SER A 39 2.57 -21.98 -32.46
N PHE A 40 3.71 -21.51 -31.94
CA PHE A 40 4.85 -20.99 -32.71
C PHE A 40 6.20 -21.43 -32.13
N ALA A 41 7.27 -21.38 -32.92
CA ALA A 41 8.62 -21.70 -32.44
C ALA A 41 9.26 -20.47 -31.80
N ALA A 42 9.75 -20.61 -30.57
CA ALA A 42 10.44 -19.53 -29.86
C ALA A 42 11.26 -20.05 -28.66
N ASP A 43 12.25 -19.27 -28.26
CA ASP A 43 12.89 -19.37 -26.95
C ASP A 43 12.11 -18.52 -25.93
N VAL A 44 12.25 -18.87 -24.65
CA VAL A 44 11.67 -18.11 -23.52
C VAL A 44 12.77 -17.81 -22.50
N ALA A 45 13.06 -16.53 -22.26
CA ALA A 45 14.01 -16.10 -21.24
C ALA A 45 13.31 -15.67 -19.95
N VAL A 46 13.91 -16.08 -18.84
CA VAL A 46 13.44 -15.83 -17.49
C VAL A 46 14.50 -15.05 -16.72
N LYS A 47 14.05 -14.03 -15.99
CA LYS A 47 14.88 -13.25 -15.07
C LYS A 47 14.05 -12.75 -13.89
N ASP A 48 14.59 -12.84 -12.68
CA ASP A 48 13.93 -12.45 -11.42
C ASP A 48 12.53 -13.08 -11.27
N GLY A 49 12.41 -14.36 -11.68
CA GLY A 49 11.16 -15.12 -11.64
C GLY A 49 10.08 -14.69 -12.64
N ARG A 50 10.42 -13.81 -13.59
CA ARG A 50 9.52 -13.30 -14.64
C ARG A 50 10.00 -13.70 -16.02
N ILE A 51 9.04 -13.84 -16.93
CA ILE A 51 9.31 -13.96 -18.36
C ILE A 51 9.73 -12.57 -18.85
N VAL A 52 10.94 -12.44 -19.40
CA VAL A 52 11.48 -11.14 -19.85
C VAL A 52 11.62 -11.03 -21.36
N ARG A 53 11.64 -12.17 -22.08
CA ARG A 53 11.65 -12.19 -23.54
C ARG A 53 11.04 -13.49 -24.08
N ILE A 54 10.27 -13.38 -25.16
CA ILE A 54 9.80 -14.52 -25.96
C ILE A 54 10.15 -14.28 -27.43
N GLY A 55 10.81 -15.24 -28.07
CA GLY A 55 11.19 -15.15 -29.47
C GLY A 55 12.58 -15.72 -29.72
N ARG A 56 13.33 -15.16 -30.65
CA ARG A 56 14.75 -15.51 -30.82
C ARG A 56 15.58 -14.74 -29.78
N ILE A 57 16.39 -15.44 -28.99
CA ILE A 57 17.12 -14.86 -27.87
C ILE A 57 18.62 -15.03 -28.08
N ASP A 58 19.28 -13.97 -28.53
CA ASP A 58 20.74 -13.91 -28.62
C ASP A 58 21.29 -13.45 -27.24
N GLY A 59 21.67 -14.39 -26.38
CA GLY A 59 22.12 -14.13 -25.00
C GLY A 59 22.49 -15.41 -24.27
N THR A 60 23.08 -15.29 -23.08
CA THR A 60 23.49 -16.42 -22.23
C THR A 60 22.67 -16.47 -20.95
N ALA A 61 22.46 -17.67 -20.40
CA ALA A 61 21.79 -17.84 -19.13
C ALA A 61 22.58 -18.71 -18.16
N VAL A 62 22.31 -18.56 -16.86
CA VAL A 62 22.86 -19.44 -15.81
C VAL A 62 22.40 -20.87 -16.03
N THR A 63 21.14 -21.06 -16.42
CA THR A 63 20.55 -22.36 -16.77
C THR A 63 19.97 -22.34 -18.17
N GLU A 64 20.25 -23.36 -18.98
CA GLU A 64 19.56 -23.58 -20.25
C GLU A 64 18.79 -24.90 -20.23
N ILE A 65 17.57 -24.90 -20.77
CA ILE A 65 16.73 -26.08 -20.98
C ILE A 65 16.51 -26.21 -22.48
N ASP A 66 16.91 -27.32 -23.08
CA ASP A 66 16.59 -27.63 -24.48
C ASP A 66 15.20 -28.25 -24.56
N ALA A 67 14.25 -27.52 -25.15
CA ALA A 67 12.87 -27.95 -25.34
C ALA A 67 12.60 -28.46 -26.76
N THR A 68 13.63 -28.93 -27.46
CA THR A 68 13.49 -29.57 -28.78
C THR A 68 12.48 -30.72 -28.72
N GLY A 69 11.44 -30.65 -29.56
CA GLY A 69 10.35 -31.64 -29.60
C GLY A 69 9.32 -31.49 -28.47
N LEU A 70 9.49 -30.53 -27.55
CA LEU A 70 8.57 -30.27 -26.47
C LEU A 70 7.65 -29.08 -26.79
N VAL A 71 6.43 -29.14 -26.25
CA VAL A 71 5.53 -28.00 -26.14
C VAL A 71 5.88 -27.23 -24.87
N VAL A 72 6.07 -25.92 -24.98
CA VAL A 72 6.30 -25.00 -23.86
C VAL A 72 5.02 -24.19 -23.64
N ALA A 73 4.40 -24.35 -22.47
CA ALA A 73 3.13 -23.74 -22.11
C ALA A 73 3.19 -23.07 -20.74
N PRO A 74 2.26 -22.16 -20.39
CA PRO A 74 2.14 -21.71 -19.01
C PRO A 74 1.87 -22.91 -18.10
N GLY A 75 2.43 -22.88 -16.90
CA GLY A 75 2.17 -23.91 -15.89
C GLY A 75 0.69 -24.02 -15.57
N PHE A 76 0.21 -25.25 -15.35
CA PHE A 76 -1.22 -25.51 -15.18
C PHE A 76 -1.73 -25.02 -13.80
N ILE A 77 -2.97 -24.58 -13.79
CA ILE A 77 -3.66 -24.07 -12.61
C ILE A 77 -4.79 -25.04 -12.29
N ASP A 78 -4.67 -25.75 -11.17
CA ASP A 78 -5.72 -26.65 -10.69
C ASP A 78 -6.66 -25.89 -9.75
N VAL A 79 -7.86 -25.58 -10.25
CA VAL A 79 -8.84 -24.73 -9.55
C VAL A 79 -9.64 -25.48 -8.49
N HIS A 80 -9.55 -26.80 -8.44
CA HIS A 80 -10.31 -27.62 -7.50
C HIS A 80 -9.42 -28.68 -6.87
N THR A 81 -8.84 -28.36 -5.72
CA THR A 81 -8.00 -29.30 -4.97
C THR A 81 -8.43 -29.41 -3.51
N HIS A 82 -8.16 -30.57 -2.93
CA HIS A 82 -8.31 -30.91 -1.51
C HIS A 82 -6.92 -31.06 -0.86
N ALA A 83 -6.06 -30.07 -1.09
CA ALA A 83 -4.69 -30.00 -0.59
C ALA A 83 -4.54 -28.95 0.53
N ASP A 84 -5.56 -28.84 1.39
CA ASP A 84 -5.63 -27.84 2.46
C ASP A 84 -4.47 -27.97 3.47
N GLU A 85 -3.82 -29.14 3.54
CA GLU A 85 -2.63 -29.44 4.34
C GLU A 85 -1.29 -29.19 3.62
N ILE A 86 -1.29 -28.44 2.50
CA ILE A 86 -0.09 -28.17 1.68
C ILE A 86 1.09 -27.59 2.47
N ALA A 87 0.82 -26.80 3.52
CA ALA A 87 1.87 -26.26 4.38
C ALA A 87 2.65 -27.34 5.13
N ASP A 88 2.02 -28.48 5.44
CA ASP A 88 2.64 -29.61 6.14
C ASP A 88 3.34 -30.58 5.17
N LYS A 89 2.87 -30.63 3.92
CA LYS A 89 3.40 -31.49 2.85
C LYS A 89 3.82 -30.64 1.63
N PRO A 90 4.90 -29.86 1.77
CA PRO A 90 5.16 -28.73 0.89
C PRO A 90 5.63 -29.10 -0.53
N LEU A 91 5.95 -30.37 -0.81
CA LEU A 91 6.44 -30.80 -2.12
C LEU A 91 5.32 -31.00 -3.14
N ALA A 92 4.14 -31.50 -2.70
CA ALA A 92 2.99 -31.75 -3.57
C ALA A 92 3.33 -32.42 -4.92
N GLU A 93 4.23 -33.40 -4.89
CA GLU A 93 4.88 -33.96 -6.08
C GLU A 93 3.88 -34.52 -7.10
N ASN A 94 2.76 -35.07 -6.62
CA ASN A 94 1.71 -35.60 -7.49
C ASN A 94 1.13 -34.54 -8.44
N PHE A 95 1.00 -33.29 -7.99
CA PHE A 95 0.51 -32.18 -8.82
C PHE A 95 1.59 -31.65 -9.77
N LEU A 96 2.81 -31.44 -9.26
CA LEU A 96 3.93 -30.96 -10.05
C LEU A 96 4.24 -31.87 -11.24
N ARG A 97 4.21 -33.19 -11.02
CA ARG A 97 4.44 -34.18 -12.08
C ARG A 97 3.33 -34.23 -13.13
N MET A 98 2.18 -33.60 -12.87
CA MET A 98 1.12 -33.38 -13.86
C MET A 98 1.23 -32.01 -14.58
N GLY A 99 2.28 -31.24 -14.32
CA GLY A 99 2.48 -29.90 -14.89
C GLY A 99 1.77 -28.77 -14.15
N VAL A 100 1.19 -29.04 -12.98
CA VAL A 100 0.52 -28.03 -12.15
C VAL A 100 1.55 -27.17 -11.44
N THR A 101 1.40 -25.85 -11.51
CA THR A 101 2.26 -24.87 -10.82
C THR A 101 1.50 -24.06 -9.78
N SER A 102 0.17 -24.02 -9.87
CA SER A 102 -0.70 -23.27 -8.96
C SER A 102 -1.94 -24.08 -8.61
N ILE A 103 -2.38 -23.99 -7.36
CA ILE A 103 -3.57 -24.69 -6.86
C ILE A 103 -4.51 -23.72 -6.12
N VAL A 104 -5.80 -24.02 -6.19
CA VAL A 104 -6.82 -23.43 -5.32
C VAL A 104 -7.30 -24.49 -4.33
N VAL A 105 -7.13 -24.21 -3.03
CA VAL A 105 -7.63 -25.02 -1.92
C VAL A 105 -8.87 -24.37 -1.28
N GLY A 106 -9.43 -24.95 -0.22
CA GLY A 106 -10.61 -24.41 0.45
C GLY A 106 -11.91 -24.75 -0.27
N ASN A 107 -11.94 -25.83 -1.04
CA ASN A 107 -13.06 -26.23 -1.90
C ASN A 107 -14.13 -27.04 -1.17
N CYS A 108 -15.30 -27.18 -1.81
CA CYS A 108 -16.45 -27.95 -1.28
C CYS A 108 -16.87 -27.58 0.14
N GLY A 109 -16.74 -26.30 0.53
CA GLY A 109 -17.13 -25.81 1.84
C GLY A 109 -16.14 -26.09 2.97
N GLY A 110 -15.08 -26.87 2.76
CA GLY A 110 -14.02 -27.08 3.75
C GLY A 110 -12.83 -26.17 3.48
N SER A 111 -12.23 -25.57 4.51
CA SER A 111 -11.00 -24.79 4.40
C SER A 111 -10.27 -24.68 5.75
N ALA A 112 -9.07 -24.09 5.74
CA ALA A 112 -8.53 -23.47 6.95
C ALA A 112 -9.45 -22.30 7.38
N LEU A 113 -9.83 -22.24 8.66
CA LEU A 113 -10.67 -21.16 9.18
C LEU A 113 -9.91 -19.83 9.28
N ASP A 114 -8.64 -19.89 9.73
CA ASP A 114 -7.75 -18.75 9.83
C ASP A 114 -6.88 -18.67 8.56
N VAL A 115 -7.37 -17.91 7.57
CA VAL A 115 -6.70 -17.73 6.27
C VAL A 115 -5.37 -16.98 6.43
N GLY A 116 -5.31 -16.00 7.32
CA GLY A 116 -4.07 -15.27 7.61
C GLY A 116 -2.97 -16.21 8.12
N LYS A 117 -3.31 -17.08 9.08
CA LYS A 117 -2.40 -18.11 9.57
C LYS A 117 -2.04 -19.12 8.48
N PHE A 118 -3.02 -19.59 7.70
CA PHE A 118 -2.77 -20.54 6.61
C PHE A 118 -1.72 -20.01 5.63
N TYR A 119 -1.86 -18.77 5.15
CA TYR A 119 -0.86 -18.19 4.26
C TYR A 119 0.50 -17.95 4.94
N ALA A 120 0.51 -17.57 6.22
CA ALA A 120 1.75 -17.48 6.99
C ALA A 120 2.45 -18.84 7.13
N ASP A 121 1.71 -19.94 7.22
CA ASP A 121 2.24 -21.30 7.24
C ASP A 121 2.82 -21.70 5.87
N VAL A 122 2.10 -21.39 4.78
CA VAL A 122 2.55 -21.59 3.39
C VAL A 122 3.90 -20.89 3.15
N GLU A 123 4.01 -19.62 3.54
CA GLU A 123 5.22 -18.80 3.37
C GLU A 123 6.37 -19.30 4.25
N ARG A 124 6.09 -19.59 5.53
CA ARG A 124 7.10 -20.05 6.49
C ARG A 124 7.66 -21.41 6.13
N ASN A 125 6.80 -22.37 5.77
CA ASN A 125 7.21 -23.73 5.50
C ASN A 125 7.80 -23.91 4.09
N LYS A 126 7.60 -22.89 3.22
CA LYS A 126 7.97 -22.85 1.80
C LYS A 126 7.39 -24.04 1.05
N VAL A 127 6.44 -23.79 0.16
CA VAL A 127 5.76 -24.80 -0.66
C VAL A 127 6.29 -24.78 -2.10
N ALA A 128 6.13 -25.89 -2.83
CA ALA A 128 6.58 -25.99 -4.21
C ALA A 128 5.60 -25.39 -5.23
N LEU A 129 4.31 -25.35 -4.89
CA LEU A 129 3.24 -24.79 -5.71
C LEU A 129 2.85 -23.40 -5.25
N ASN A 130 2.36 -22.56 -6.16
CA ASN A 130 1.61 -21.36 -5.75
C ASN A 130 0.25 -21.78 -5.19
N VAL A 131 -0.19 -21.13 -4.11
CA VAL A 131 -1.38 -21.56 -3.36
C VAL A 131 -2.34 -20.39 -3.16
N ALA A 132 -3.57 -20.52 -3.63
CA ALA A 132 -4.69 -19.68 -3.25
C ALA A 132 -5.70 -20.48 -2.44
N THR A 133 -6.50 -19.81 -1.61
CA THR A 133 -7.56 -20.48 -0.82
C THR A 133 -8.90 -19.77 -0.91
N LEU A 134 -9.98 -20.55 -0.98
CA LEU A 134 -11.34 -20.10 -0.73
C LEU A 134 -11.65 -20.25 0.77
N ILE A 135 -12.52 -19.39 1.32
CA ILE A 135 -13.10 -19.65 2.64
C ILE A 135 -14.26 -20.62 2.51
N GLY A 136 -14.23 -21.73 3.25
CA GLY A 136 -15.22 -22.78 3.19
C GLY A 136 -16.45 -22.49 4.04
N HIS A 137 -17.64 -22.50 3.44
CA HIS A 137 -18.92 -22.33 4.12
C HIS A 137 -19.13 -23.33 5.27
N ASN A 138 -18.83 -24.61 5.04
CA ASN A 138 -19.06 -25.67 6.03
C ASN A 138 -18.16 -25.46 7.26
N THR A 139 -16.89 -25.09 7.05
CA THR A 139 -15.96 -24.69 8.12
C THR A 139 -16.46 -23.47 8.90
N VAL A 140 -16.93 -22.43 8.22
CA VAL A 140 -17.47 -21.22 8.85
C VAL A 140 -18.72 -21.53 9.67
N ARG A 141 -19.64 -22.32 9.11
CA ARG A 141 -20.89 -22.70 9.75
C ARG A 141 -20.65 -23.55 10.99
N GLU A 142 -19.74 -24.51 10.92
CA GLU A 142 -19.32 -25.33 12.05
C GLU A 142 -18.75 -24.49 13.20
N ALA A 143 -17.83 -23.58 12.88
CA ALA A 143 -17.20 -22.69 13.86
C ALA A 143 -18.18 -21.72 14.54
N ALA A 144 -19.24 -21.32 13.84
CA ALA A 144 -20.24 -20.38 14.37
C ALA A 144 -21.33 -21.08 15.20
N MET A 145 -21.81 -22.25 14.77
CA MET A 145 -23.01 -22.91 15.33
C MET A 145 -22.71 -24.02 16.34
N GLY A 146 -21.46 -24.49 16.47
CA GLY A 146 -21.02 -25.30 17.61
C GLY A 146 -21.69 -26.67 17.79
N GLY A 147 -22.20 -27.30 16.72
CA GLY A 147 -22.60 -28.72 16.73
C GLY A 147 -24.05 -29.05 16.38
N SER A 148 -24.97 -28.08 16.41
CA SER A 148 -26.37 -28.28 15.97
C SER A 148 -26.60 -27.62 14.61
N PHE A 149 -26.61 -28.42 13.56
CA PHE A 149 -26.60 -27.92 12.18
C PHE A 149 -27.92 -28.09 11.42
N ASP A 150 -28.85 -28.91 11.91
CA ASP A 150 -30.18 -29.12 11.31
C ASP A 150 -31.17 -28.00 11.68
N ARG A 151 -30.75 -26.75 11.44
CA ARG A 151 -31.54 -25.54 11.62
C ARG A 151 -30.92 -24.38 10.88
N VAL A 152 -31.70 -23.31 10.73
CA VAL A 152 -31.17 -22.01 10.29
C VAL A 152 -30.30 -21.39 11.42
N PRO A 153 -29.25 -20.63 11.06
CA PRO A 153 -28.47 -19.88 12.04
C PRO A 153 -29.34 -18.81 12.72
N THR A 154 -29.07 -18.54 13.99
CA THR A 154 -29.61 -17.36 14.67
C THR A 154 -29.01 -16.07 14.08
N ALA A 155 -29.58 -14.91 14.38
CA ALA A 155 -29.04 -13.64 13.92
C ALA A 155 -27.59 -13.40 14.38
N GLU A 156 -27.24 -13.82 15.60
CA GLU A 156 -25.88 -13.70 16.15
C GLU A 156 -24.91 -14.65 15.45
N GLU A 157 -25.31 -15.90 15.21
CA GLU A 157 -24.51 -16.87 14.47
C GLU A 157 -24.30 -16.44 13.02
N MET A 158 -25.35 -15.91 12.36
CA MET A 158 -25.26 -15.36 11.02
C MET A 158 -24.27 -14.18 10.96
N ALA A 159 -24.32 -13.27 11.94
CA ALA A 159 -23.38 -12.17 12.05
C ALA A 159 -21.94 -12.66 12.28
N ARG A 160 -21.76 -13.71 13.09
CA ARG A 160 -20.47 -14.36 13.31
C ARG A 160 -19.93 -15.00 12.04
N MET A 161 -20.76 -15.71 11.29
CA MET A 161 -20.36 -16.31 10.00
C MET A 161 -19.93 -15.25 8.99
N LYS A 162 -20.72 -14.16 8.86
CA LYS A 162 -20.33 -13.01 8.01
C LYS A 162 -19.00 -12.39 8.43
N SER A 163 -18.75 -12.26 9.73
CA SER A 163 -17.48 -11.74 10.27
C SER A 163 -16.29 -12.65 9.96
N LEU A 164 -16.48 -13.97 10.02
CA LEU A 164 -15.44 -14.94 9.64
C LEU A 164 -15.13 -14.87 8.14
N VAL A 165 -16.16 -14.79 7.29
CA VAL A 165 -15.98 -14.60 5.83
C VAL A 165 -15.29 -13.28 5.54
N ASP A 166 -15.73 -12.16 6.13
CA ASP A 166 -15.11 -10.84 5.95
C ASP A 166 -13.63 -10.87 6.33
N ARG A 167 -13.28 -11.47 7.48
CA ARG A 167 -11.88 -11.63 7.90
C ARG A 167 -11.07 -12.45 6.90
N ALA A 168 -11.58 -13.61 6.48
CA ALA A 168 -10.90 -14.46 5.52
C ALA A 168 -10.64 -13.73 4.18
N MET A 169 -11.62 -12.95 3.70
CA MET A 169 -11.45 -12.13 2.50
C MET A 169 -10.41 -11.01 2.70
N ARG A 170 -10.36 -10.36 3.87
CA ARG A 170 -9.29 -9.38 4.21
C ARG A 170 -7.91 -10.02 4.27
N ASP A 171 -7.82 -11.24 4.76
CA ASP A 171 -6.57 -11.99 4.86
C ASP A 171 -6.11 -12.55 3.50
N GLY A 172 -6.95 -12.46 2.47
CA GLY A 172 -6.60 -12.76 1.08
C GLY A 172 -7.27 -14.00 0.49
N ALA A 173 -8.36 -14.52 1.07
CA ALA A 173 -9.12 -15.60 0.43
C ALA A 173 -9.67 -15.15 -0.93
N VAL A 174 -9.60 -16.00 -1.96
CA VAL A 174 -10.01 -15.64 -3.33
C VAL A 174 -11.52 -15.68 -3.58
N GLY A 175 -12.28 -16.11 -2.58
CA GLY A 175 -13.72 -16.28 -2.66
C GLY A 175 -14.27 -17.17 -1.56
N LEU A 176 -15.55 -17.51 -1.69
CA LEU A 176 -16.29 -18.42 -0.80
C LEU A 176 -16.61 -19.70 -1.54
N SER A 177 -16.41 -20.85 -0.90
CA SER A 177 -16.85 -22.15 -1.42
C SER A 177 -18.00 -22.73 -0.60
N THR A 178 -18.90 -23.48 -1.23
CA THR A 178 -19.90 -24.31 -0.54
C THR A 178 -19.80 -25.78 -0.91
N GLY A 179 -20.09 -26.65 0.05
CA GLY A 179 -20.33 -28.08 -0.15
C GLY A 179 -21.71 -28.44 0.35
N LEU A 180 -22.72 -28.14 -0.47
CA LEU A 180 -24.13 -28.22 -0.04
C LEU A 180 -24.68 -29.65 -0.06
N ILE A 181 -23.94 -30.59 -0.67
CA ILE A 181 -24.18 -32.03 -0.56
C ILE A 181 -23.62 -32.63 0.74
N TYR A 182 -22.76 -31.91 1.46
CA TYR A 182 -22.07 -32.40 2.65
C TYR A 182 -22.56 -31.72 3.92
N LEU A 183 -22.50 -32.42 5.05
CA LEU A 183 -22.71 -31.83 6.36
C LEU A 183 -21.59 -30.83 6.71
N PRO A 184 -21.90 -29.74 7.44
CA PRO A 184 -23.25 -29.27 7.80
C PRO A 184 -24.03 -28.61 6.65
N GLY A 185 -23.40 -28.32 5.51
CA GLY A 185 -23.95 -27.61 4.34
C GLY A 185 -25.33 -28.10 3.85
N THR A 186 -25.60 -29.41 3.93
CA THR A 186 -26.91 -30.02 3.56
C THR A 186 -28.11 -29.30 4.17
N PHE A 187 -27.99 -28.84 5.42
CA PHE A 187 -29.10 -28.19 6.14
C PHE A 187 -29.22 -26.68 5.91
N SER A 188 -28.31 -26.08 5.13
CA SER A 188 -28.32 -24.63 4.88
C SER A 188 -29.48 -24.24 3.97
N LYS A 189 -30.00 -23.03 4.14
CA LYS A 189 -30.98 -22.45 3.20
C LYS A 189 -30.26 -21.55 2.20
N THR A 190 -30.82 -21.39 1.00
CA THR A 190 -30.21 -20.53 -0.03
C THR A 190 -29.99 -19.10 0.46
N ASP A 191 -30.90 -18.55 1.26
CA ASP A 191 -30.81 -17.19 1.79
C ASP A 191 -29.58 -17.00 2.69
N GLU A 192 -29.20 -18.03 3.45
CA GLU A 192 -27.96 -18.03 4.25
C GLU A 192 -26.73 -17.88 3.34
N ILE A 193 -26.70 -18.64 2.24
CA ILE A 193 -25.61 -18.59 1.27
C ILE A 193 -25.55 -17.24 0.55
N VAL A 194 -26.71 -16.68 0.16
CA VAL A 194 -26.80 -15.33 -0.42
C VAL A 194 -26.19 -14.30 0.52
N GLU A 195 -26.52 -14.36 1.81
CA GLU A 195 -26.04 -13.40 2.79
C GLU A 195 -24.54 -13.52 3.09
N LEU A 196 -23.95 -14.72 3.02
CA LEU A 196 -22.49 -14.90 3.10
C LEU A 196 -21.79 -14.48 1.81
N ALA A 197 -22.36 -14.81 0.65
CA ALA A 197 -21.84 -14.39 -0.65
C ALA A 197 -21.80 -12.85 -0.75
N LYS A 198 -22.81 -12.13 -0.26
CA LYS A 198 -22.78 -10.65 -0.19
C LYS A 198 -21.60 -10.09 0.62
N ALA A 199 -21.06 -10.83 1.59
CA ALA A 199 -19.88 -10.42 2.34
C ALA A 199 -18.57 -10.53 1.51
N VAL A 200 -18.58 -11.31 0.44
CA VAL A 200 -17.46 -11.49 -0.50
C VAL A 200 -17.45 -10.38 -1.57
N THR A 201 -18.61 -9.84 -1.94
CA THR A 201 -18.77 -8.81 -3.00
C THR A 201 -17.80 -7.62 -2.91
N PRO A 202 -17.54 -7.01 -1.73
CA PRO A 202 -16.61 -5.88 -1.62
C PRO A 202 -15.17 -6.17 -2.06
N TYR A 203 -14.80 -7.45 -2.12
CA TYR A 203 -13.44 -7.93 -2.39
C TYR A 203 -13.24 -8.43 -3.83
N ASP A 204 -14.25 -8.35 -4.71
CA ASP A 204 -14.20 -8.89 -6.08
C ASP A 204 -13.88 -10.40 -6.10
N GLY A 205 -14.28 -11.13 -5.05
CA GLY A 205 -14.10 -12.58 -4.93
C GLY A 205 -15.05 -13.39 -5.81
N ILE A 206 -14.88 -14.72 -5.81
CA ILE A 206 -15.75 -15.67 -6.52
C ILE A 206 -16.59 -16.50 -5.54
N TYR A 207 -17.77 -16.96 -5.98
CA TYR A 207 -18.57 -17.97 -5.29
C TYR A 207 -18.44 -19.33 -6.00
N ALA A 208 -17.73 -20.29 -5.41
CA ALA A 208 -17.62 -21.65 -5.94
C ALA A 208 -18.59 -22.60 -5.24
N SER A 209 -19.27 -23.47 -5.97
CA SER A 209 -20.26 -24.38 -5.39
C SER A 209 -20.09 -25.81 -5.84
N HIS A 210 -19.77 -26.69 -4.88
CA HIS A 210 -20.19 -28.08 -4.95
C HIS A 210 -21.66 -28.13 -4.53
N MET A 211 -22.50 -28.27 -5.55
CA MET A 211 -23.94 -28.08 -5.45
C MET A 211 -24.64 -29.21 -4.69
N ARG A 212 -25.92 -29.02 -4.35
CA ARG A 212 -26.71 -30.02 -3.59
C ARG A 212 -26.93 -31.32 -4.35
N HIS A 213 -27.09 -31.23 -5.68
CA HIS A 213 -27.48 -32.36 -6.51
C HIS A 213 -26.71 -32.37 -7.83
N GLU A 214 -26.30 -33.58 -8.21
CA GLU A 214 -25.61 -33.91 -9.47
C GLU A 214 -26.40 -34.99 -10.24
N ASP A 215 -27.56 -35.38 -9.72
CA ASP A 215 -28.48 -36.35 -10.30
C ASP A 215 -29.55 -35.62 -11.14
N THR A 216 -30.71 -36.24 -11.36
CA THR A 216 -31.83 -35.64 -12.10
C THR A 216 -32.34 -34.31 -11.53
N ARG A 217 -31.94 -33.93 -10.30
CA ARG A 217 -32.26 -32.64 -9.65
C ARG A 217 -31.21 -31.55 -9.91
N ILE A 218 -30.23 -31.78 -10.78
CA ILE A 218 -29.16 -30.83 -11.10
C ILE A 218 -29.67 -29.44 -11.50
N TYR A 219 -30.80 -29.34 -12.21
CA TYR A 219 -31.36 -28.04 -12.62
C TYR A 219 -31.74 -27.16 -11.43
N ALA A 220 -32.37 -27.73 -10.40
CA ALA A 220 -32.70 -26.99 -9.17
C ALA A 220 -31.44 -26.56 -8.42
N ALA A 221 -30.38 -27.37 -8.47
CA ALA A 221 -29.10 -27.06 -7.85
C ALA A 221 -28.36 -25.93 -8.61
N LEU A 222 -28.41 -25.93 -9.94
CA LEU A 222 -27.91 -24.84 -10.78
C LEU A 222 -28.68 -23.55 -10.56
N ASP A 223 -30.01 -23.61 -10.48
CA ASP A 223 -30.86 -22.46 -10.19
C ASP A 223 -30.51 -21.83 -8.84
N GLU A 224 -30.13 -22.64 -7.85
CA GLU A 224 -29.62 -22.15 -6.57
C GLU A 224 -28.32 -21.38 -6.73
N VAL A 225 -27.34 -21.90 -7.48
CA VAL A 225 -26.09 -21.19 -7.78
C VAL A 225 -26.37 -19.87 -8.51
N PHE A 226 -27.26 -19.88 -9.50
CA PHE A 226 -27.64 -18.68 -10.25
C PHE A 226 -28.32 -17.65 -9.37
N ARG A 227 -29.18 -18.08 -8.44
CA ARG A 227 -29.83 -17.21 -7.47
C ARG A 227 -28.81 -16.53 -6.57
N VAL A 228 -27.86 -17.29 -6.01
CA VAL A 228 -26.78 -16.74 -5.18
C VAL A 228 -25.94 -15.73 -5.96
N ALA A 229 -25.48 -16.08 -7.16
CA ALA A 229 -24.69 -15.19 -8.02
C ALA A 229 -25.43 -13.88 -8.33
N ARG A 230 -26.72 -13.96 -8.67
CA ARG A 230 -27.56 -12.81 -9.01
C ARG A 230 -27.79 -11.88 -7.81
N GLU A 231 -28.17 -12.43 -6.67
CA GLU A 231 -28.52 -11.66 -5.48
C GLU A 231 -27.29 -11.07 -4.77
N ALA A 232 -26.15 -11.78 -4.80
CA ALA A 232 -24.88 -11.28 -4.26
C ALA A 232 -24.11 -10.40 -5.25
N ARG A 233 -24.49 -10.41 -6.54
CA ARG A 233 -23.79 -9.75 -7.65
C ARG A 233 -22.34 -10.19 -7.75
N LEU A 234 -22.15 -11.51 -7.74
CA LEU A 234 -20.85 -12.16 -7.79
C LEU A 234 -20.71 -13.05 -9.00
N ARG A 235 -19.45 -13.25 -9.37
CA ARG A 235 -19.04 -14.32 -10.28
C ARG A 235 -19.20 -15.63 -9.55
N ALA A 236 -19.63 -16.68 -10.25
CA ALA A 236 -19.80 -17.98 -9.64
C ALA A 236 -19.23 -19.11 -10.48
N GLU A 237 -18.82 -20.17 -9.80
CA GLU A 237 -18.23 -21.36 -10.40
C GLU A 237 -18.99 -22.60 -9.94
N VAL A 238 -19.42 -23.42 -10.90
CA VAL A 238 -19.97 -24.73 -10.62
C VAL A 238 -18.83 -25.73 -10.55
N SER A 239 -18.61 -26.29 -9.37
CA SER A 239 -17.49 -27.18 -9.11
C SER A 239 -17.68 -28.56 -9.73
N HIS A 240 -16.64 -29.05 -10.41
CA HIS A 240 -16.51 -30.40 -10.99
C HIS A 240 -17.77 -30.96 -11.67
N LEU A 241 -18.39 -30.15 -12.54
CA LEU A 241 -19.66 -30.41 -13.22
C LEU A 241 -19.73 -31.82 -13.84
N LYS A 242 -20.76 -32.56 -13.41
CA LYS A 242 -21.01 -33.95 -13.83
C LYS A 242 -22.47 -34.36 -13.65
N LEU A 243 -22.81 -35.48 -14.26
CA LEU A 243 -24.07 -36.19 -14.08
C LEU A 243 -23.79 -37.54 -13.39
N SER A 244 -24.39 -37.71 -12.21
CA SER A 244 -24.16 -38.88 -11.36
C SER A 244 -25.36 -39.82 -11.38
N GLY A 245 -25.10 -41.08 -11.75
CA GLY A 245 -26.10 -42.13 -11.84
C GLY A 245 -26.71 -42.26 -13.24
N GLU A 246 -27.00 -43.51 -13.64
CA GLU A 246 -27.46 -43.87 -14.98
C GLU A 246 -28.73 -43.14 -15.42
N THR A 247 -29.59 -42.78 -14.47
CA THR A 247 -30.85 -42.05 -14.73
C THR A 247 -30.64 -40.59 -15.11
N ALA A 248 -29.45 -40.03 -14.86
CA ALA A 248 -29.11 -38.65 -15.19
C ALA A 248 -28.31 -38.51 -16.50
N TRP A 249 -27.75 -39.61 -17.03
CA TRP A 249 -26.88 -39.59 -18.20
C TRP A 249 -27.57 -39.10 -19.48
N GLY A 250 -26.78 -38.60 -20.42
CA GLY A 250 -27.22 -38.09 -21.73
C GLY A 250 -27.86 -36.70 -21.66
N GLN A 251 -27.73 -36.01 -20.52
CA GLN A 251 -28.30 -34.68 -20.31
C GLN A 251 -27.26 -33.54 -20.38
N ALA A 252 -26.00 -33.85 -20.71
CA ALA A 252 -24.93 -32.84 -20.68
C ALA A 252 -25.25 -31.60 -21.55
N GLY A 253 -25.81 -31.81 -22.75
CA GLY A 253 -26.20 -30.72 -23.65
C GLY A 253 -27.27 -29.80 -23.03
N GLN A 254 -28.31 -30.37 -22.40
CA GLN A 254 -29.36 -29.60 -21.74
C GLN A 254 -28.83 -28.83 -20.52
N VAL A 255 -27.94 -29.45 -19.73
CA VAL A 255 -27.29 -28.80 -18.59
C VAL A 255 -26.43 -27.62 -19.04
N LEU A 256 -25.62 -27.79 -20.10
CA LEU A 256 -24.84 -26.69 -20.68
C LEU A 256 -25.73 -25.58 -21.21
N ALA A 257 -26.83 -25.91 -21.91
CA ALA A 257 -27.79 -24.92 -22.39
C ALA A 257 -28.42 -24.12 -21.23
N HIS A 258 -28.66 -24.75 -20.08
CA HIS A 258 -29.16 -24.09 -18.88
C HIS A 258 -28.16 -23.08 -18.31
N ILE A 259 -26.87 -23.44 -18.27
CA ILE A 259 -25.79 -22.53 -17.85
C ILE A 259 -25.60 -21.38 -18.86
N GLU A 260 -25.65 -21.66 -20.16
CA GLU A 260 -25.56 -20.63 -21.20
C GLU A 260 -26.73 -19.64 -21.16
N ALA A 261 -27.95 -20.11 -20.86
CA ALA A 261 -29.10 -19.22 -20.64
C ALA A 261 -28.86 -18.27 -19.45
N ALA A 262 -28.26 -18.76 -18.36
CA ALA A 262 -27.88 -17.92 -17.22
C ALA A 262 -26.81 -16.88 -17.59
N ARG A 263 -25.80 -17.26 -18.39
CA ARG A 263 -24.78 -16.35 -18.92
C ARG A 263 -25.36 -15.28 -19.83
N ALA A 264 -26.24 -15.67 -20.75
CA ALA A 264 -26.96 -14.74 -21.63
C ALA A 264 -27.86 -13.76 -20.83
N GLY A 265 -28.33 -14.18 -19.65
CA GLY A 265 -29.02 -13.33 -18.68
C GLY A 265 -28.12 -12.37 -17.88
N GLY A 266 -26.81 -12.33 -18.16
CA GLY A 266 -25.85 -11.40 -17.55
C GLY A 266 -25.10 -11.93 -16.33
N LEU A 267 -25.23 -13.22 -15.99
CA LEU A 267 -24.44 -13.83 -14.93
C LEU A 267 -23.06 -14.26 -15.43
N ASP A 268 -22.02 -13.99 -14.66
CA ASP A 268 -20.67 -14.49 -14.91
C ASP A 268 -20.49 -15.84 -14.22
N ILE A 269 -20.82 -16.91 -14.96
CA ILE A 269 -20.76 -18.30 -14.47
C ILE A 269 -19.62 -19.04 -15.16
N THR A 270 -18.79 -19.75 -14.42
CA THR A 270 -17.78 -20.70 -14.92
C THR A 270 -18.04 -22.09 -14.36
N HIS A 271 -17.32 -23.10 -14.86
CA HIS A 271 -17.37 -24.45 -14.31
C HIS A 271 -16.07 -25.20 -14.58
N ASP A 272 -15.75 -26.16 -13.72
CA ASP A 272 -14.61 -27.06 -13.89
C ASP A 272 -15.06 -28.52 -14.02
N GLN A 273 -14.16 -29.38 -14.48
CA GLN A 273 -14.37 -30.82 -14.58
C GLN A 273 -13.03 -31.58 -14.51
N TYR A 274 -13.04 -32.77 -13.90
CA TYR A 274 -11.94 -33.75 -13.95
C TYR A 274 -12.12 -34.78 -15.08
N ALA A 275 -11.02 -35.35 -15.57
CA ALA A 275 -10.94 -36.12 -16.82
C ALA A 275 -11.31 -37.62 -16.69
N TYR A 276 -12.06 -38.00 -15.65
CA TYR A 276 -12.38 -39.38 -15.29
C TYR A 276 -13.88 -39.61 -15.07
N THR A 277 -14.33 -40.86 -15.26
CA THR A 277 -15.75 -41.26 -15.16
C THR A 277 -16.16 -41.81 -13.78
N ALA A 278 -15.33 -41.60 -12.77
CA ALA A 278 -15.65 -41.92 -11.38
C ALA A 278 -15.37 -40.71 -10.49
N SER A 279 -16.12 -40.59 -9.40
CA SER A 279 -15.89 -39.58 -8.36
C SER A 279 -15.15 -40.20 -7.18
N SER A 280 -14.64 -39.37 -6.27
CA SER A 280 -14.11 -39.83 -4.99
C SER A 280 -14.55 -38.91 -3.86
N THR A 281 -15.05 -39.49 -2.77
CA THR A 281 -15.54 -38.77 -1.58
C THR A 281 -15.68 -39.74 -0.41
N THR A 282 -16.27 -39.32 0.71
CA THR A 282 -16.53 -40.18 1.88
C THR A 282 -17.58 -41.27 1.59
N MET A 283 -17.37 -42.48 2.12
CA MET A 283 -18.35 -43.58 2.13
C MET A 283 -19.62 -43.24 2.91
N ARG A 284 -19.57 -42.22 3.77
CA ARG A 284 -20.73 -41.68 4.48
C ARG A 284 -21.89 -41.33 3.54
N GLN A 285 -21.61 -40.90 2.30
CA GLN A 285 -22.65 -40.54 1.33
C GLN A 285 -23.63 -41.68 0.99
N LEU A 286 -23.28 -42.93 1.31
CA LEU A 286 -24.15 -44.09 1.13
C LEU A 286 -25.20 -44.21 2.25
N ILE A 287 -25.02 -43.49 3.35
CA ILE A 287 -25.89 -43.48 4.52
C ILE A 287 -26.81 -42.24 4.44
N PRO A 288 -28.14 -42.38 4.63
CA PRO A 288 -29.06 -41.25 4.70
C PRO A 288 -28.63 -40.17 5.70
N ASP A 289 -28.63 -38.90 5.29
CA ASP A 289 -28.14 -37.76 6.08
C ASP A 289 -28.86 -37.60 7.43
N ASP A 290 -30.14 -37.95 7.51
CA ASP A 290 -30.93 -37.85 8.74
C ASP A 290 -30.47 -38.82 9.85
N ALA A 291 -29.71 -39.86 9.49
CA ALA A 291 -29.07 -40.74 10.46
C ALA A 291 -28.00 -40.03 11.30
N PHE A 292 -27.55 -38.84 10.87
CA PHE A 292 -26.56 -38.01 11.54
C PHE A 292 -27.18 -36.80 12.25
N ALA A 293 -28.49 -36.82 12.53
CA ALA A 293 -29.10 -35.83 13.40
C ALA A 293 -28.41 -35.87 14.77
N GLY A 294 -27.78 -34.75 15.18
CA GLY A 294 -26.92 -34.71 16.37
C GLY A 294 -25.47 -35.14 16.15
N GLY A 295 -25.02 -35.27 14.89
CA GLY A 295 -23.65 -35.62 14.53
C GLY A 295 -23.33 -37.10 14.67
N HIS A 296 -22.05 -37.41 14.89
CA HIS A 296 -21.58 -38.80 14.98
C HIS A 296 -22.15 -39.54 16.19
N ASP A 297 -22.31 -38.87 17.34
CA ASP A 297 -22.92 -39.47 18.53
C ASP A 297 -24.39 -39.83 18.29
N GLY A 298 -25.12 -38.98 17.56
CA GLY A 298 -26.48 -39.27 17.11
C GLY A 298 -26.55 -40.51 16.21
N PHE A 299 -25.60 -40.64 15.28
CA PHE A 299 -25.47 -41.83 14.44
C PHE A 299 -25.17 -43.10 15.27
N LEU A 300 -24.26 -43.03 16.25
CA LEU A 300 -23.99 -44.15 17.15
C LEU A 300 -25.21 -44.53 17.99
N ALA A 301 -26.02 -43.56 18.42
CA ALA A 301 -27.28 -43.80 19.11
C ALA A 301 -28.31 -44.50 18.21
N VAL A 302 -28.42 -44.10 16.94
CA VAL A 302 -29.26 -44.79 15.92
C VAL A 302 -28.82 -46.23 15.74
N LEU A 303 -27.51 -46.51 15.74
CA LEU A 303 -26.99 -47.87 15.62
C LEU A 303 -27.20 -48.72 16.90
N ALA A 304 -27.26 -48.09 18.07
CA ALA A 304 -27.48 -48.76 19.35
C ALA A 304 -28.96 -49.12 19.58
N ASP A 305 -29.90 -48.41 18.97
CA ASP A 305 -31.34 -48.71 19.00
C ASP A 305 -31.73 -49.69 17.87
N PRO A 306 -32.17 -50.93 18.19
CA PRO A 306 -32.49 -51.93 17.17
C PRO A 306 -33.61 -51.51 16.19
N VAL A 307 -34.59 -50.72 16.65
CA VAL A 307 -35.72 -50.29 15.83
C VAL A 307 -35.26 -49.21 14.85
N GLN A 308 -34.49 -48.25 15.33
CA GLN A 308 -33.95 -47.18 14.49
C GLN A 308 -32.92 -47.72 13.48
N LYS A 309 -32.03 -48.62 13.90
CA LYS A 309 -31.08 -49.30 13.00
C LYS A 309 -31.81 -50.07 11.90
N ALA A 310 -32.84 -50.86 12.24
CA ALA A 310 -33.62 -51.59 11.24
C ALA A 310 -34.31 -50.65 10.23
N GLY A 311 -34.82 -49.51 10.72
CA GLY A 311 -35.37 -48.45 9.87
C GLY A 311 -34.32 -47.85 8.92
N LEU A 312 -33.11 -47.59 9.41
CA LEU A 312 -31.99 -47.10 8.59
C LEU A 312 -31.62 -48.10 7.49
N VAL A 313 -31.44 -49.38 7.82
CA VAL A 313 -31.12 -50.45 6.86
C VAL A 313 -32.21 -50.56 5.79
N ALA A 314 -33.49 -50.54 6.17
CA ALA A 314 -34.60 -50.59 5.22
C ALA A 314 -34.59 -49.41 4.24
N ARG A 315 -34.25 -48.20 4.71
CA ARG A 315 -34.11 -47.02 3.85
C ARG A 315 -32.90 -47.10 2.93
N MET A 316 -31.75 -47.59 3.40
CA MET A 316 -30.57 -47.83 2.56
C MET A 316 -30.88 -48.82 1.44
N LYS A 317 -31.60 -49.92 1.73
CA LYS A 317 -32.11 -50.87 0.72
C LYS A 317 -33.03 -50.20 -0.29
N LYS A 318 -33.99 -49.40 0.18
CA LYS A 318 -34.90 -48.66 -0.69
C LYS A 318 -34.16 -47.68 -1.61
N ASN A 319 -33.15 -46.98 -1.08
CA ASN A 319 -32.40 -45.97 -1.82
C ASN A 319 -31.55 -46.59 -2.94
N ILE A 320 -30.85 -47.70 -2.68
CA ILE A 320 -30.02 -48.35 -3.70
C ILE A 320 -30.86 -48.97 -4.82
N LEU A 321 -31.97 -49.64 -4.46
CA LEU A 321 -32.92 -50.19 -5.43
C LEU A 321 -33.63 -49.09 -6.23
N GLY A 322 -34.00 -47.98 -5.57
CA GLY A 322 -34.59 -46.82 -6.24
C GLY A 322 -33.64 -46.13 -7.23
N ARG A 323 -32.33 -46.33 -7.09
CA ARG A 323 -31.30 -45.90 -8.06
C ARG A 323 -31.03 -46.95 -9.15
N GLY A 324 -31.84 -48.01 -9.22
CA GLY A 324 -31.72 -49.08 -10.22
C GLY A 324 -30.56 -50.05 -9.96
N ARG A 325 -29.99 -50.08 -8.75
CA ARG A 325 -28.84 -50.92 -8.41
C ARG A 325 -29.25 -52.04 -7.45
N MET A 326 -28.75 -53.25 -7.71
CA MET A 326 -29.01 -54.43 -6.87
C MET A 326 -28.00 -54.58 -5.72
N ASP A 327 -26.86 -53.91 -5.82
CA ASP A 327 -25.73 -53.97 -4.88
C ASP A 327 -24.93 -52.65 -4.87
N TYR A 328 -23.91 -52.59 -4.00
CA TYR A 328 -22.98 -51.47 -3.84
C TYR A 328 -21.62 -51.71 -4.54
N ALA A 329 -21.50 -52.61 -5.53
CA ALA A 329 -20.23 -52.93 -6.19
C ALA A 329 -19.59 -51.74 -6.95
N TYR A 330 -20.37 -50.70 -7.23
CA TYR A 330 -19.89 -49.45 -7.84
C TYR A 330 -19.05 -48.58 -6.89
N ALA A 331 -19.10 -48.83 -5.58
CA ALA A 331 -18.34 -48.12 -4.57
C ALA A 331 -17.10 -48.95 -4.17
N VAL A 332 -15.92 -48.39 -4.38
CA VAL A 332 -14.62 -48.99 -4.09
C VAL A 332 -13.98 -48.28 -2.90
N VAL A 333 -13.48 -49.04 -1.92
CA VAL A 333 -12.83 -48.50 -0.72
C VAL A 333 -11.47 -47.91 -1.12
N ALA A 334 -11.33 -46.59 -1.07
CA ALA A 334 -10.09 -45.91 -1.40
C ALA A 334 -9.12 -45.89 -0.20
N SER A 335 -9.64 -45.63 1.00
CA SER A 335 -8.88 -45.70 2.24
C SER A 335 -9.80 -45.92 3.42
N PHE A 336 -9.50 -46.94 4.24
CA PHE A 336 -10.11 -47.22 5.52
C PHE A 336 -8.99 -47.54 6.53
N ARG A 337 -8.71 -46.60 7.44
CA ARG A 337 -7.55 -46.70 8.34
C ARG A 337 -7.68 -47.82 9.36
N HIS A 338 -8.91 -48.13 9.78
CA HIS A 338 -9.17 -49.16 10.79
C HIS A 338 -8.85 -50.57 10.27
N ASP A 339 -9.14 -50.86 9.00
CA ASP A 339 -8.73 -52.10 8.32
C ASP A 339 -8.29 -51.82 6.87
N THR A 340 -6.98 -51.60 6.72
CA THR A 340 -6.37 -51.33 5.41
C THR A 340 -6.47 -52.49 4.43
N SER A 341 -6.78 -53.71 4.90
CA SER A 341 -6.92 -54.87 4.03
C SER A 341 -8.16 -54.81 3.14
N LEU A 342 -9.09 -53.88 3.43
CA LEU A 342 -10.27 -53.61 2.61
C LEU A 342 -10.01 -52.57 1.52
N ASN A 343 -8.88 -51.85 1.55
CA ASN A 343 -8.53 -50.86 0.53
C ASN A 343 -8.39 -51.54 -0.84
N GLY A 344 -8.98 -50.92 -1.87
CA GLY A 344 -9.02 -51.43 -3.24
C GLY A 344 -10.15 -52.41 -3.54
N LEU A 345 -10.87 -52.89 -2.52
CA LEU A 345 -12.05 -53.75 -2.70
C LEU A 345 -13.31 -52.91 -2.92
N ASN A 346 -14.23 -53.40 -3.75
CA ASN A 346 -15.58 -52.86 -3.76
C ASN A 346 -16.40 -53.34 -2.54
N ILE A 347 -17.54 -52.70 -2.25
CA ILE A 347 -18.35 -53.05 -1.07
C ILE A 347 -18.80 -54.52 -1.06
N LEU A 348 -19.09 -55.10 -2.23
CA LEU A 348 -19.47 -56.50 -2.37
C LEU A 348 -18.32 -57.42 -1.94
N GLU A 349 -17.12 -57.16 -2.44
CA GLU A 349 -15.89 -57.88 -2.06
C GLU A 349 -15.52 -57.66 -0.58
N ALA A 350 -15.69 -56.44 -0.08
CA ALA A 350 -15.44 -56.09 1.32
C ALA A 350 -16.39 -56.84 2.27
N ALA A 351 -17.69 -56.91 1.94
CA ALA A 351 -18.68 -57.71 2.68
C ALA A 351 -18.33 -59.19 2.67
N LYS A 352 -18.01 -59.73 1.49
CA LYS A 352 -17.58 -61.12 1.36
C LYS A 352 -16.36 -61.44 2.22
N LYS A 353 -15.40 -60.51 2.31
CA LYS A 353 -14.17 -60.67 3.09
C LYS A 353 -14.39 -60.51 4.60
N SER A 354 -15.14 -59.51 5.05
CA SER A 354 -15.27 -59.17 6.48
C SER A 354 -16.44 -59.86 7.18
N ARG A 355 -17.50 -60.20 6.44
CA ARG A 355 -18.74 -60.81 6.95
C ARG A 355 -18.98 -62.23 6.44
N GLY A 356 -18.24 -62.70 5.43
CA GLY A 356 -18.34 -64.05 4.87
C GLY A 356 -19.47 -64.24 3.86
N SER A 357 -20.19 -63.17 3.51
CA SER A 357 -21.33 -63.14 2.59
C SER A 357 -21.38 -61.79 1.87
N ASP A 358 -21.94 -61.76 0.67
CA ASP A 358 -22.11 -60.56 -0.16
C ASP A 358 -23.58 -60.11 -0.23
N SER A 359 -24.42 -60.58 0.70
CA SER A 359 -25.82 -60.16 0.78
C SER A 359 -25.95 -58.64 0.92
N LEU A 360 -27.06 -58.08 0.45
CA LEU A 360 -27.30 -56.64 0.56
C LEU A 360 -27.31 -56.15 2.02
N ASP A 361 -27.71 -57.00 2.96
CA ASP A 361 -27.62 -56.70 4.40
C ASP A 361 -26.17 -56.61 4.87
N ASP A 362 -25.31 -57.56 4.49
CA ASP A 362 -23.89 -57.56 4.86
C ASP A 362 -23.14 -56.37 4.24
N GLN A 363 -23.48 -56.01 2.99
CA GLN A 363 -22.97 -54.80 2.34
C GLN A 363 -23.32 -53.53 3.12
N ILE A 364 -24.57 -53.41 3.57
CA ILE A 364 -25.02 -52.27 4.39
C ILE A 364 -24.31 -52.27 5.74
N GLU A 365 -24.16 -53.42 6.39
CA GLU A 365 -23.45 -53.52 7.67
C GLU A 365 -21.97 -53.09 7.54
N VAL A 366 -21.28 -53.45 6.44
CA VAL A 366 -19.92 -52.96 6.17
C VAL A 366 -19.88 -51.44 6.01
N ILE A 367 -20.85 -50.84 5.31
CA ILE A 367 -20.93 -49.38 5.16
C ILE A 367 -21.13 -48.71 6.53
N LEU A 368 -22.00 -49.26 7.37
CA LEU A 368 -22.23 -48.75 8.72
C LEU A 368 -21.00 -48.92 9.61
N ASP A 369 -20.26 -50.03 9.47
CA ASP A 369 -19.00 -50.27 10.19
C ASP A 369 -17.92 -49.26 9.82
N PHE A 370 -17.84 -48.86 8.54
CA PHE A 370 -16.90 -47.83 8.13
C PHE A 370 -17.13 -46.54 8.90
N GLU A 371 -18.36 -46.04 8.91
CA GLU A 371 -18.69 -44.81 9.64
C GLU A 371 -18.49 -44.98 11.15
N LYS A 372 -18.94 -46.11 11.73
CA LYS A 372 -18.76 -46.42 13.16
C LYS A 372 -17.29 -46.42 13.58
N ASN A 373 -16.38 -46.81 12.70
CA ASN A 373 -14.94 -46.91 12.97
C ASN A 373 -14.13 -45.75 12.36
N GLY A 374 -14.70 -44.55 12.34
CA GLY A 374 -13.97 -43.32 11.98
C GLY A 374 -14.04 -42.92 10.50
N GLY A 375 -14.87 -43.60 9.71
CA GLY A 375 -15.13 -43.31 8.30
C GLY A 375 -14.17 -43.96 7.31
N ALA A 376 -14.58 -43.99 6.05
CA ALA A 376 -13.77 -44.44 4.92
C ALA A 376 -13.93 -43.49 3.73
N ALA A 377 -12.89 -43.37 2.90
CA ALA A 377 -12.97 -42.73 1.59
C ALA A 377 -13.30 -43.77 0.51
N GLY A 378 -13.99 -43.36 -0.55
CA GLY A 378 -14.41 -44.23 -1.64
C GLY A 378 -14.22 -43.63 -3.03
N VAL A 379 -14.16 -44.50 -4.03
CA VAL A 379 -14.27 -44.21 -5.46
C VAL A 379 -15.61 -44.74 -5.96
N PHE A 380 -16.37 -43.93 -6.68
CA PHE A 380 -17.75 -44.25 -7.08
C PHE A 380 -17.89 -44.21 -8.60
N HIS A 381 -18.15 -45.36 -9.20
CA HIS A 381 -18.35 -45.53 -10.63
C HIS A 381 -19.79 -45.21 -11.04
N GLY A 382 -20.03 -43.98 -11.50
CA GLY A 382 -21.38 -43.50 -11.79
C GLY A 382 -21.51 -42.41 -12.85
N MET A 383 -20.44 -42.08 -13.58
CA MET A 383 -20.47 -41.07 -14.65
C MET A 383 -20.31 -41.73 -16.03
N ASN A 384 -20.71 -41.01 -17.07
CA ASN A 384 -20.64 -41.45 -18.46
C ASN A 384 -19.55 -40.72 -19.25
N GLU A 385 -18.85 -41.44 -20.14
CA GLU A 385 -17.75 -40.89 -20.97
C GLU A 385 -18.26 -39.90 -22.04
N GLU A 386 -19.45 -40.10 -22.61
CA GLU A 386 -20.03 -39.20 -23.61
C GLU A 386 -20.40 -37.85 -22.99
N ASP A 387 -21.08 -37.86 -21.84
CA ASP A 387 -21.39 -36.63 -21.09
C ASP A 387 -20.12 -35.89 -20.67
N LEU A 388 -19.09 -36.62 -20.21
CA LEU A 388 -17.79 -36.04 -19.87
C LEU A 388 -17.17 -35.34 -21.09
N ARG A 389 -17.15 -35.98 -22.26
CA ARG A 389 -16.63 -35.37 -23.49
C ARG A 389 -17.42 -34.14 -23.90
N GLU A 390 -18.74 -34.16 -23.71
CA GLU A 390 -19.60 -33.03 -24.06
C GLU A 390 -19.35 -31.82 -23.16
N PHE A 391 -19.29 -32.01 -21.85
CA PHE A 391 -18.87 -30.96 -20.92
C PHE A 391 -17.46 -30.45 -21.24
N MET A 392 -16.51 -31.34 -21.53
CA MET A 392 -15.12 -30.97 -21.83
C MET A 392 -15.01 -30.06 -23.07
N ARG A 393 -15.78 -30.31 -24.13
CA ARG A 393 -15.79 -29.48 -25.36
C ARG A 393 -16.23 -28.04 -25.11
N HIS A 394 -17.12 -27.84 -24.14
CA HIS A 394 -17.70 -26.53 -23.88
C HIS A 394 -16.61 -25.50 -23.54
N PRO A 395 -16.54 -24.32 -24.20
CA PRO A 395 -15.38 -23.42 -24.11
C PRO A 395 -15.04 -22.96 -22.69
N ASN A 396 -16.06 -22.80 -21.84
CA ASN A 396 -15.90 -22.31 -20.45
C ASN A 396 -15.66 -23.40 -19.40
N THR A 397 -15.46 -24.66 -19.80
CA THR A 397 -15.05 -25.75 -18.90
C THR A 397 -13.57 -25.69 -18.61
N MET A 398 -13.21 -25.36 -17.38
CA MET A 398 -11.87 -25.49 -16.84
C MET A 398 -11.56 -26.94 -16.52
N VAL A 399 -10.27 -27.28 -16.46
CA VAL A 399 -9.83 -28.60 -16.01
C VAL A 399 -9.39 -28.49 -14.55
N ALA A 400 -9.93 -29.34 -13.70
CA ALA A 400 -9.51 -29.46 -12.30
C ALA A 400 -9.37 -30.94 -11.94
N SER A 401 -8.53 -31.29 -10.96
CA SER A 401 -8.37 -32.70 -10.58
C SER A 401 -9.36 -33.17 -9.53
N ASP A 402 -9.88 -32.28 -8.69
CA ASP A 402 -10.65 -32.63 -7.49
C ASP A 402 -9.86 -33.64 -6.61
N SER A 403 -8.53 -33.56 -6.59
CA SER A 403 -7.67 -34.43 -5.78
C SER A 403 -7.07 -33.69 -4.59
N GLY A 404 -6.75 -34.44 -3.54
CA GLY A 404 -5.82 -34.00 -2.49
C GLY A 404 -4.39 -34.45 -2.75
N LEU A 405 -3.52 -34.15 -1.79
CA LEU A 405 -2.12 -34.58 -1.79
C LEU A 405 -2.02 -36.10 -1.69
N ARG A 406 -1.15 -36.70 -2.51
CA ARG A 406 -0.95 -38.15 -2.55
C ARG A 406 0.44 -38.52 -2.08
N GLU A 407 0.50 -39.54 -1.23
CA GLU A 407 1.73 -40.23 -0.86
C GLU A 407 1.87 -41.45 -1.77
N PHE A 408 3.01 -41.60 -2.42
CA PHE A 408 3.23 -42.67 -3.38
C PHE A 408 3.22 -44.04 -2.69
N GLY A 409 2.52 -45.02 -3.27
CA GLY A 409 2.42 -46.39 -2.74
C GLY A 409 1.50 -46.57 -1.52
N LYS A 410 0.71 -45.57 -1.15
CA LYS A 410 -0.18 -45.60 0.03
C LYS A 410 -1.66 -45.53 -0.34
N ASP A 411 -2.45 -46.37 0.34
CA ASP A 411 -3.90 -46.53 0.13
C ASP A 411 -4.24 -47.02 -1.30
N ALA A 412 -5.50 -46.88 -1.73
CA ALA A 412 -5.95 -47.12 -3.10
C ALA A 412 -6.66 -45.87 -3.66
N PRO A 413 -5.97 -44.73 -3.81
CA PRO A 413 -6.60 -43.46 -4.16
C PRO A 413 -7.12 -43.43 -5.60
N HIS A 414 -7.98 -42.46 -5.90
CA HIS A 414 -8.44 -42.23 -7.27
C HIS A 414 -7.26 -41.81 -8.20
N PRO A 415 -7.12 -42.38 -9.42
CA PRO A 415 -5.99 -42.12 -10.33
C PRO A 415 -5.86 -40.66 -10.78
N ARG A 416 -6.96 -39.88 -10.77
CA ARG A 416 -6.96 -38.42 -10.99
C ARG A 416 -5.92 -37.64 -10.17
N GLY A 417 -5.52 -38.15 -9.01
CA GLY A 417 -4.46 -37.52 -8.21
C GLY A 417 -3.06 -37.58 -8.83
N TYR A 418 -2.84 -38.44 -9.84
CA TYR A 418 -1.55 -38.64 -10.48
C TYR A 418 -1.52 -38.32 -11.98
N GLY A 419 -2.69 -38.25 -12.64
CA GLY A 419 -2.75 -38.19 -14.10
C GLY A 419 -3.74 -37.20 -14.74
N ASN A 420 -4.51 -36.40 -14.00
CA ASN A 420 -5.63 -35.63 -14.58
C ASN A 420 -5.27 -34.77 -15.80
N ASN A 421 -4.29 -33.87 -15.69
CA ASN A 421 -3.92 -32.97 -16.78
C ASN A 421 -3.22 -33.74 -17.92
N ALA A 422 -2.41 -34.74 -17.59
CA ALA A 422 -1.78 -35.62 -18.56
C ALA A 422 -2.81 -36.44 -19.36
N ARG A 423 -3.91 -36.86 -18.72
CA ARG A 423 -5.04 -37.54 -19.37
C ARG A 423 -5.75 -36.61 -20.34
N VAL A 424 -5.96 -35.33 -19.99
CA VAL A 424 -6.51 -34.33 -20.93
C VAL A 424 -5.67 -34.26 -22.20
N LEU A 425 -4.34 -34.15 -22.05
CA LEU A 425 -3.43 -33.99 -23.18
C LEU A 425 -3.23 -35.31 -23.98
N GLY A 426 -3.03 -36.43 -23.31
CA GLY A 426 -2.81 -37.73 -23.97
C GLY A 426 -4.09 -38.32 -24.56
N ARG A 427 -5.13 -38.46 -23.74
CA ARG A 427 -6.37 -39.11 -24.14
C ARG A 427 -7.29 -38.18 -24.94
N TYR A 428 -7.56 -36.98 -24.43
CA TYR A 428 -8.62 -36.14 -25.01
C TYR A 428 -8.12 -35.18 -26.11
N VAL A 429 -6.84 -34.79 -26.12
CA VAL A 429 -6.24 -34.03 -27.22
C VAL A 429 -5.63 -34.95 -28.28
N ARG A 430 -4.67 -35.81 -27.92
CA ARG A 430 -3.94 -36.64 -28.90
C ARG A 430 -4.79 -37.81 -29.44
N GLU A 431 -5.32 -38.66 -28.56
CA GLU A 431 -5.96 -39.92 -28.98
C GLU A 431 -7.38 -39.72 -29.53
N LEU A 432 -8.25 -39.07 -28.74
CA LEU A 432 -9.67 -38.93 -29.06
C LEU A 432 -10.01 -37.63 -29.81
N LYS A 433 -9.09 -36.66 -29.85
CA LYS A 433 -9.24 -35.37 -30.56
C LYS A 433 -10.53 -34.62 -30.18
N VAL A 434 -10.90 -34.68 -28.91
CA VAL A 434 -12.05 -33.95 -28.34
C VAL A 434 -11.73 -32.45 -28.24
N LEU A 435 -10.47 -32.10 -27.97
CA LEU A 435 -9.97 -30.73 -27.87
C LEU A 435 -8.78 -30.51 -28.80
N ARG A 436 -8.60 -29.28 -29.29
CA ARG A 436 -7.30 -28.83 -29.82
C ARG A 436 -6.32 -28.64 -28.66
N LEU A 437 -5.03 -28.77 -28.95
CA LEU A 437 -3.98 -28.58 -27.95
C LEU A 437 -4.06 -27.19 -27.30
N GLU A 438 -4.18 -26.16 -28.13
CA GLU A 438 -4.26 -24.75 -27.71
C GLU A 438 -5.47 -24.49 -26.80
N ASP A 439 -6.62 -25.12 -27.09
CA ASP A 439 -7.83 -25.00 -26.28
C ASP A 439 -7.65 -25.70 -24.92
N ALA A 440 -7.04 -26.89 -24.92
CA ALA A 440 -6.75 -27.61 -23.67
C ALA A 440 -5.79 -26.81 -22.77
N ILE A 441 -4.72 -26.24 -23.33
CA ILE A 441 -3.80 -25.40 -22.56
C ILE A 441 -4.53 -24.17 -22.02
N ARG A 442 -5.33 -23.47 -22.83
CA ARG A 442 -6.15 -22.31 -22.37
C ARG A 442 -7.04 -22.70 -21.18
N LYS A 443 -7.71 -23.85 -21.24
CA LYS A 443 -8.60 -24.40 -20.21
C LYS A 443 -7.88 -24.81 -18.92
N MET A 444 -6.59 -25.09 -18.98
CA MET A 444 -5.73 -25.42 -17.84
C MET A 444 -4.91 -24.21 -17.33
N THR A 445 -4.94 -23.06 -18.00
CA THR A 445 -4.05 -21.92 -17.71
C THR A 445 -4.81 -20.59 -17.64
N SER A 446 -4.97 -19.89 -18.76
CA SER A 446 -5.52 -18.52 -18.79
C SER A 446 -6.99 -18.44 -18.41
N LEU A 447 -7.80 -19.48 -18.67
CA LEU A 447 -9.20 -19.52 -18.24
C LEU A 447 -9.29 -19.60 -16.70
N PRO A 448 -8.65 -20.56 -16.02
CA PRO A 448 -8.47 -20.53 -14.56
C PRO A 448 -7.95 -19.20 -14.00
N ALA A 449 -6.87 -18.67 -14.59
CA ALA A 449 -6.28 -17.42 -14.13
C ALA A 449 -7.26 -16.23 -14.21
N ALA A 450 -8.04 -16.16 -15.29
CA ALA A 450 -9.08 -15.13 -15.44
C ALA A 450 -10.23 -15.31 -14.45
N THR A 451 -10.70 -16.55 -14.23
CA THR A 451 -11.77 -16.90 -13.29
C THR A 451 -11.40 -16.52 -11.85
N PHE A 452 -10.19 -16.84 -11.41
CA PHE A 452 -9.74 -16.57 -10.03
C PHE A 452 -8.96 -15.26 -9.86
N ARG A 453 -8.84 -14.44 -10.92
CA ARG A 453 -8.10 -13.16 -10.94
C ARG A 453 -6.62 -13.30 -10.57
N PHE A 454 -5.96 -14.34 -11.06
CA PHE A 454 -4.51 -14.48 -10.94
C PHE A 454 -3.80 -13.61 -11.97
N THR A 455 -3.52 -12.37 -11.57
CA THR A 455 -2.84 -11.39 -12.43
C THR A 455 -1.41 -11.82 -12.75
N GLY A 456 -1.03 -11.65 -14.01
CA GLY A 456 0.31 -11.98 -14.50
C GLY A 456 0.64 -13.48 -14.49
N ARG A 457 -0.35 -14.36 -14.40
CA ARG A 457 -0.22 -15.83 -14.50
C ARG A 457 -1.15 -16.38 -15.58
N GLY A 458 -0.90 -17.63 -16.00
CA GLY A 458 -1.74 -18.34 -16.97
C GLY A 458 -1.50 -18.00 -18.45
N LEU A 459 -0.54 -17.12 -18.75
CA LEU A 459 -0.10 -16.81 -20.12
C LEU A 459 1.42 -16.73 -20.18
N LEU A 460 2.02 -17.21 -21.28
CA LEU A 460 3.43 -16.94 -21.58
C LEU A 460 3.51 -15.58 -22.25
N ARG A 461 3.82 -14.56 -21.44
CA ARG A 461 3.90 -13.17 -21.90
C ARG A 461 4.98 -12.43 -21.11
N GLU A 462 5.70 -11.53 -21.77
CA GLU A 462 6.70 -10.69 -21.10
C GLU A 462 6.08 -9.92 -19.91
N GLY A 463 6.80 -9.89 -18.79
CA GLY A 463 6.36 -9.36 -17.50
C GLY A 463 5.54 -10.34 -16.64
N HIS A 464 5.05 -11.46 -17.19
CA HIS A 464 4.31 -12.46 -16.41
C HIS A 464 5.25 -13.33 -15.56
N TRP A 465 4.69 -13.96 -14.52
CA TRP A 465 5.41 -14.95 -13.73
C TRP A 465 5.86 -16.12 -14.62
N ALA A 466 7.08 -16.59 -14.40
CA ALA A 466 7.62 -17.72 -15.13
C ALA A 466 7.15 -19.07 -14.53
N ASP A 467 5.83 -19.27 -14.48
CA ASP A 467 5.26 -20.60 -14.28
C ASP A 467 5.16 -21.28 -15.65
N ILE A 468 5.96 -22.32 -15.87
CA ILE A 468 6.12 -22.93 -17.20
C ILE A 468 6.12 -24.44 -17.08
N VAL A 469 5.44 -25.11 -18.01
CA VAL A 469 5.54 -26.56 -18.21
C VAL A 469 6.07 -26.83 -19.61
N ALA A 470 7.03 -27.74 -19.73
CA ALA A 470 7.47 -28.30 -20.99
C ALA A 470 7.16 -29.79 -21.04
N PHE A 471 6.44 -30.24 -22.07
CA PHE A 471 6.00 -31.62 -22.21
C PHE A 471 6.11 -32.14 -23.65
N ASP A 472 6.30 -33.45 -23.77
CA ASP A 472 6.36 -34.16 -25.05
C ASP A 472 4.92 -34.52 -25.49
N PRO A 473 4.39 -33.89 -26.56
CA PRO A 473 3.01 -34.11 -26.99
C PRO A 473 2.76 -35.55 -27.48
N GLU A 474 3.80 -36.26 -27.91
CA GLU A 474 3.69 -37.64 -28.41
C GLU A 474 3.75 -38.67 -27.28
N LYS A 475 4.40 -38.35 -26.15
CA LYS A 475 4.56 -39.28 -25.01
C LYS A 475 3.68 -38.99 -23.81
N ILE A 476 3.05 -37.82 -23.73
CA ILE A 476 2.27 -37.44 -22.55
C ILE A 476 1.12 -38.43 -22.25
N GLY A 477 0.95 -38.85 -21.00
CA GLY A 477 -0.10 -39.79 -20.63
C GLY A 477 -0.22 -40.07 -19.13
N ASP A 478 -1.33 -40.69 -18.74
CA ASP A 478 -1.67 -41.08 -17.36
C ASP A 478 -1.65 -42.61 -17.15
N PRO A 479 -0.50 -43.20 -16.79
CA PRO A 479 -0.41 -44.64 -16.54
C PRO A 479 -1.25 -45.12 -15.33
N ALA A 480 -1.66 -44.21 -14.43
CA ALA A 480 -2.45 -44.55 -13.25
C ALA A 480 -3.87 -45.06 -13.62
N THR A 481 -4.25 -46.20 -13.06
CA THR A 481 -5.58 -46.81 -13.25
C THR A 481 -6.33 -46.93 -11.93
N TYR A 482 -7.62 -47.29 -11.98
CA TYR A 482 -8.40 -47.52 -10.75
C TYR A 482 -7.89 -48.68 -9.89
N ARG A 483 -7.34 -49.72 -10.52
CA ARG A 483 -6.80 -50.90 -9.81
C ARG A 483 -5.33 -50.74 -9.42
N ASP A 484 -4.61 -49.90 -10.14
CA ASP A 484 -3.20 -49.61 -9.92
C ASP A 484 -2.97 -48.10 -10.01
N PRO A 485 -3.30 -47.34 -8.94
CA PRO A 485 -3.36 -45.89 -9.00
C PRO A 485 -2.01 -45.19 -8.83
N HIS A 486 -0.96 -45.89 -8.40
CA HIS A 486 0.32 -45.29 -8.03
C HIS A 486 1.31 -45.20 -9.20
N HIS A 487 0.98 -44.38 -10.19
CA HIS A 487 1.89 -44.06 -11.29
C HIS A 487 1.84 -42.57 -11.62
N TYR A 488 2.98 -41.89 -11.55
CA TYR A 488 3.06 -40.49 -11.98
C TYR A 488 2.82 -40.34 -13.49
N ALA A 489 2.31 -39.18 -13.88
CA ALA A 489 2.18 -38.81 -15.29
C ALA A 489 3.51 -38.92 -16.04
N ALA A 490 3.43 -39.36 -17.30
CA ALA A 490 4.57 -39.47 -18.21
C ALA A 490 4.63 -38.29 -19.19
N GLY A 491 5.82 -38.01 -19.73
CA GLY A 491 6.01 -37.03 -20.81
C GLY A 491 6.13 -35.56 -20.39
N ILE A 492 6.31 -35.26 -19.10
CA ILE A 492 6.48 -33.88 -18.57
C ILE A 492 7.89 -33.74 -17.94
N PRO A 493 8.95 -33.55 -18.74
CA PRO A 493 10.31 -33.49 -18.23
C PRO A 493 10.63 -32.21 -17.44
N HIS A 494 9.97 -31.08 -17.70
CA HIS A 494 10.29 -29.82 -17.04
C HIS A 494 9.06 -29.07 -16.54
N VAL A 495 9.12 -28.64 -15.29
CA VAL A 495 8.14 -27.74 -14.66
C VAL A 495 8.89 -26.68 -13.87
N LEU A 496 8.53 -25.42 -14.10
CA LEU A 496 9.07 -24.25 -13.43
C LEU A 496 7.94 -23.55 -12.68
N VAL A 497 8.21 -23.16 -11.45
CA VAL A 497 7.31 -22.33 -10.63
C VAL A 497 8.06 -21.05 -10.29
N ASN A 498 7.50 -19.90 -10.65
CA ASN A 498 8.15 -18.59 -10.49
C ASN A 498 9.60 -18.55 -11.03
N GLY A 499 9.85 -19.20 -12.17
CA GLY A 499 11.14 -19.25 -12.85
C GLY A 499 12.14 -20.28 -12.31
N VAL A 500 11.79 -21.00 -11.24
CA VAL A 500 12.66 -22.01 -10.62
C VAL A 500 12.24 -23.40 -11.07
N PRO A 501 13.15 -24.23 -11.65
CA PRO A 501 12.85 -25.61 -11.99
C PRO A 501 12.51 -26.45 -10.75
N VAL A 502 11.27 -26.93 -10.68
CA VAL A 502 10.76 -27.83 -9.62
C VAL A 502 10.67 -29.29 -10.10
N VAL A 503 10.51 -29.49 -11.40
CA VAL A 503 10.75 -30.78 -12.08
C VAL A 503 11.76 -30.51 -13.20
N ARG A 504 12.80 -31.33 -13.29
CA ARG A 504 13.83 -31.24 -14.33
C ARG A 504 14.24 -32.64 -14.77
N ASP A 505 14.27 -32.87 -16.08
CA ASP A 505 14.60 -34.15 -16.70
C ASP A 505 13.73 -35.31 -16.16
N GLY A 506 12.48 -34.99 -15.80
CA GLY A 506 11.52 -35.94 -15.23
C GLY A 506 11.64 -36.16 -13.72
N GLU A 507 12.58 -35.50 -13.03
CA GLU A 507 12.79 -35.66 -11.60
C GLU A 507 12.46 -34.40 -10.80
N HIS A 508 11.91 -34.59 -9.60
CA HIS A 508 11.59 -33.49 -8.68
C HIS A 508 12.89 -32.92 -8.06
N THR A 509 13.10 -31.61 -8.13
CA THR A 509 14.37 -30.98 -7.71
C THR A 509 14.46 -30.71 -6.21
N GLY A 510 13.33 -30.78 -5.50
CA GLY A 510 13.22 -30.40 -4.09
C GLY A 510 13.06 -28.90 -3.86
N ALA A 511 13.07 -28.09 -4.93
CA ALA A 511 12.87 -26.65 -4.84
C ALA A 511 11.44 -26.32 -4.40
N LYS A 512 11.31 -25.25 -3.59
CA LYS A 512 10.04 -24.81 -3.02
C LYS A 512 9.79 -23.31 -3.26
N PRO A 513 9.65 -22.87 -4.53
CA PRO A 513 9.55 -21.46 -4.90
C PRO A 513 8.12 -20.91 -4.86
N GLY A 514 7.13 -21.72 -4.47
CA GLY A 514 5.72 -21.37 -4.50
C GLY A 514 5.36 -20.23 -3.55
N LEU A 515 4.37 -19.43 -3.95
CA LEU A 515 3.92 -18.24 -3.22
C LEU A 515 2.44 -18.34 -2.84
N ALA A 516 2.08 -17.68 -1.73
CA ALA A 516 0.69 -17.40 -1.40
C ALA A 516 0.07 -16.43 -2.42
N CYS A 517 -1.03 -16.84 -3.06
CA CYS A 517 -1.75 -16.07 -4.08
C CYS A 517 -3.05 -15.52 -3.48
N ARG A 518 -2.96 -14.33 -2.87
CA ARG A 518 -4.06 -13.68 -2.15
C ARG A 518 -4.98 -12.91 -3.10
N ALA A 519 -6.30 -12.91 -2.86
CA ALA A 519 -7.19 -11.96 -3.51
C ALA A 519 -6.81 -10.53 -3.14
N GLY A 520 -6.85 -9.66 -4.14
CA GLY A 520 -6.41 -8.29 -3.95
C GLY A 520 -4.90 -8.14 -3.80
N ALA A 521 -4.06 -9.18 -3.80
CA ALA A 521 -2.59 -9.00 -3.82
C ALA A 521 -2.11 -8.20 -5.04
N ASP A 522 -2.90 -8.13 -6.12
CA ASP A 522 -2.66 -7.24 -7.26
C ASP A 522 -3.58 -6.00 -7.33
N LYS A 523 -4.21 -5.63 -6.21
CA LYS A 523 -4.87 -4.33 -5.98
C LYS A 523 -4.42 -3.65 -4.67
N SER A 524 -3.75 -4.39 -3.76
CA SER A 524 -3.17 -3.92 -2.49
C SER A 524 -1.63 -4.05 -2.43
N GLY A 525 -1.00 -4.85 -3.29
CA GLY A 525 0.43 -5.17 -3.21
C GLY A 525 1.39 -4.16 -3.83
N ASP A 526 0.99 -3.42 -4.86
CA ASP A 526 1.88 -2.41 -5.44
C ASP A 526 1.54 -1.00 -4.92
N LEU A 527 2.28 -0.59 -3.89
CA LEU A 527 2.32 0.81 -3.44
C LEU A 527 2.55 1.75 -4.63
N ALA A 528 3.37 1.37 -5.61
CA ALA A 528 3.64 2.18 -6.78
C ALA A 528 2.38 2.34 -7.65
N ALA A 529 1.66 1.28 -7.99
CA ALA A 529 0.40 1.37 -8.75
C ALA A 529 -0.66 2.24 -8.08
N ARG A 530 -0.82 2.16 -6.74
CA ARG A 530 -1.78 3.01 -6.00
C ARG A 530 -1.40 4.48 -6.05
N LEU A 531 -0.10 4.77 -5.92
CA LEU A 531 0.40 6.13 -6.01
C LEU A 531 0.33 6.66 -7.44
N GLU A 532 0.63 5.82 -8.45
CA GLU A 532 0.50 6.17 -9.86
C GLU A 532 -0.96 6.50 -10.19
N ALA A 533 -1.90 5.65 -9.78
CA ALA A 533 -3.33 5.88 -9.98
C ALA A 533 -3.84 7.17 -9.32
N LEU A 534 -3.22 7.62 -8.21
CA LEU A 534 -3.53 8.92 -7.61
C LEU A 534 -2.98 10.07 -8.46
N VAL A 535 -1.69 10.05 -8.80
CA VAL A 535 -1.03 11.19 -9.46
C VAL A 535 -1.47 11.36 -10.92
N THR A 536 -1.98 10.30 -11.57
CA THR A 536 -2.48 10.33 -12.95
C THR A 536 -3.99 10.59 -13.07
N GLN A 537 -4.70 10.95 -11.99
CA GLN A 537 -6.13 11.22 -12.08
C GLN A 537 -6.43 12.38 -13.05
N PRO A 538 -7.53 12.34 -13.83
CA PRO A 538 -7.87 13.38 -14.80
C PRO A 538 -7.92 14.81 -14.22
N ARG A 539 -8.26 14.97 -12.93
CA ARG A 539 -8.25 16.28 -12.24
C ARG A 539 -6.86 16.93 -12.20
N PHE A 540 -5.79 16.17 -12.42
CA PHE A 540 -4.41 16.65 -12.43
C PHE A 540 -3.82 16.82 -13.84
N ALA A 541 -4.62 16.67 -14.91
CA ALA A 541 -4.11 16.69 -16.29
C ALA A 541 -3.33 17.97 -16.67
N GLY A 542 -3.67 19.12 -16.07
CA GLY A 542 -2.95 20.39 -16.26
C GLY A 542 -1.91 20.72 -15.18
N ALA A 543 -1.74 19.84 -14.19
CA ALA A 543 -0.84 20.03 -13.06
C ALA A 543 0.46 19.23 -13.26
N PHE A 544 1.47 19.56 -12.46
CA PHE A 544 2.73 18.84 -12.42
C PHE A 544 2.90 18.15 -11.07
N TRP A 545 3.17 16.86 -11.10
CA TRP A 545 3.56 16.06 -9.94
C TRP A 545 5.07 15.80 -9.94
N GLY A 546 5.69 15.99 -8.79
CA GLY A 546 7.02 15.47 -8.46
C GLY A 546 6.91 14.66 -7.17
N VAL A 547 7.08 13.35 -7.25
CA VAL A 547 6.93 12.43 -6.12
C VAL A 547 8.12 11.47 -6.07
N LYS A 548 8.67 11.29 -4.87
CA LYS A 548 9.68 10.26 -4.57
C LYS A 548 9.40 9.65 -3.21
N VAL A 549 9.36 8.32 -3.14
CA VAL A 549 9.15 7.54 -1.91
C VAL A 549 10.28 6.53 -1.78
N VAL A 550 10.94 6.52 -0.62
CA VAL A 550 12.11 5.66 -0.38
C VAL A 550 11.97 4.98 0.99
N SER A 551 12.25 3.68 1.02
CA SER A 551 12.34 2.91 2.25
C SER A 551 13.61 3.31 3.02
N LEU A 552 13.46 3.75 4.27
CA LEU A 552 14.60 4.06 5.14
C LEU A 552 15.29 2.79 5.64
N ASP A 553 14.53 1.68 5.73
CA ASP A 553 15.02 0.40 6.22
C ASP A 553 15.88 -0.31 5.16
N SER A 554 15.47 -0.29 3.88
CA SER A 554 16.21 -0.95 2.78
C SER A 554 17.00 0.00 1.88
N GLY A 555 16.70 1.30 1.88
CA GLY A 555 17.24 2.27 0.92
C GLY A 555 16.60 2.22 -0.48
N ARG A 556 15.68 1.28 -0.73
CA ARG A 556 15.03 1.09 -2.04
C ARG A 556 14.00 2.19 -2.33
N THR A 557 14.02 2.70 -3.57
CA THR A 557 12.92 3.54 -4.09
C THR A 557 11.67 2.68 -4.25
N LEU A 558 10.57 3.07 -3.59
CA LEU A 558 9.29 2.37 -3.69
C LEU A 558 8.37 3.01 -4.73
N PHE A 559 8.52 4.31 -4.98
CA PHE A 559 7.77 5.02 -6.01
C PHE A 559 8.51 6.28 -6.46
N ALA A 560 8.42 6.59 -7.75
CA ALA A 560 8.93 7.83 -8.32
C ALA A 560 8.07 8.26 -9.51
N HIS A 561 7.57 9.49 -9.50
CA HIS A 561 6.81 10.08 -10.60
C HIS A 561 7.26 11.52 -10.78
N GLY A 562 7.81 11.87 -11.94
CA GLY A 562 8.37 13.20 -12.17
C GLY A 562 9.43 13.61 -11.13
N ALA A 563 10.12 12.65 -10.52
CA ALA A 563 10.94 12.87 -9.32
C ALA A 563 12.11 13.85 -9.54
N ASP A 564 12.65 13.88 -10.75
CA ASP A 564 13.77 14.76 -11.16
C ASP A 564 13.29 16.08 -11.81
N ARG A 565 11.97 16.32 -11.85
CA ARG A 565 11.41 17.57 -12.33
C ARG A 565 11.69 18.66 -11.30
N ARG A 566 12.19 19.81 -11.75
CA ARG A 566 12.30 21.01 -10.93
C ARG A 566 10.92 21.59 -10.69
N MET A 567 10.57 21.71 -9.42
CA MET A 567 9.27 22.14 -8.95
C MET A 567 9.48 23.30 -7.97
N SER A 568 8.53 24.21 -7.89
CA SER A 568 8.45 25.20 -6.81
C SER A 568 8.13 24.46 -5.51
N PRO A 569 9.07 24.36 -4.55
CA PRO A 569 8.90 23.57 -3.33
C PRO A 569 8.15 24.36 -2.24
N ALA A 570 7.95 25.68 -2.40
CA ALA A 570 7.41 26.55 -1.36
C ALA A 570 8.14 26.34 -0.02
N SER A 571 7.43 26.38 1.12
CA SER A 571 8.03 26.18 2.45
C SER A 571 8.70 24.83 2.72
N ASN A 572 8.75 23.88 1.76
CA ASN A 572 9.70 22.77 1.88
C ASN A 572 11.17 23.24 1.80
N CYS A 573 11.47 24.45 1.31
CA CYS A 573 12.80 25.05 1.42
C CYS A 573 13.32 25.07 2.87
N LYS A 574 12.42 25.23 3.85
CA LYS A 574 12.76 25.22 5.28
C LYS A 574 13.39 23.90 5.74
N LEU A 575 13.09 22.78 5.08
CA LEU A 575 13.77 21.49 5.33
C LEU A 575 15.28 21.63 5.07
N TYR A 576 15.65 22.30 3.99
CA TYR A 576 17.03 22.51 3.58
C TYR A 576 17.75 23.49 4.51
N ALA A 577 17.11 24.64 4.80
CA ALA A 577 17.67 25.62 5.72
C ALA A 577 17.89 25.04 7.12
N GLY A 578 16.90 24.32 7.67
CA GLY A 578 17.00 23.67 8.98
C GLY A 578 18.03 22.54 9.01
N ALA A 579 18.07 21.70 7.98
CA ALA A 579 19.08 20.64 7.89
C ALA A 579 20.50 21.20 7.79
N LEU A 580 20.71 22.22 6.96
CA LEU A 580 21.99 22.91 6.81
C LEU A 580 22.45 23.54 8.14
N ALA A 581 21.53 24.23 8.83
CA ALA A 581 21.82 24.86 10.12
C ALA A 581 22.27 23.83 11.17
N LEU A 582 21.53 22.73 11.30
CA LEU A 582 21.85 21.65 12.23
C LEU A 582 23.14 20.91 11.86
N ASP A 583 23.42 20.71 10.57
CA ASP A 583 24.67 20.09 10.11
C ASP A 583 25.89 20.96 10.41
N GLN A 584 25.83 22.27 10.13
CA GLN A 584 27.00 23.13 10.25
C GLN A 584 27.27 23.59 11.68
N LEU A 585 26.23 23.92 12.45
CA LEU A 585 26.40 24.54 13.77
C LEU A 585 26.10 23.58 14.93
N GLY A 586 25.32 22.53 14.70
CA GLY A 586 24.84 21.62 15.75
C GLY A 586 23.67 22.20 16.55
N GLY A 587 22.85 21.33 17.14
CA GLY A 587 21.58 21.74 17.75
C GLY A 587 21.71 22.59 19.01
N ASP A 588 22.87 22.59 19.67
CA ASP A 588 23.15 23.37 20.89
C ASP A 588 23.78 24.74 20.61
N HIS A 589 24.05 25.04 19.34
CA HIS A 589 24.52 26.37 18.94
C HIS A 589 23.53 27.44 19.40
N ARG A 590 24.05 28.60 19.80
CA ARG A 590 23.25 29.76 20.16
C ARG A 590 23.83 31.00 19.51
N ILE A 591 22.95 31.81 18.95
CA ILE A 591 23.31 33.11 18.38
C ILE A 591 23.60 34.05 19.54
N ARG A 592 24.76 34.70 19.51
CA ARG A 592 25.16 35.70 20.50
C ARG A 592 25.04 37.09 19.90
N THR A 593 24.27 37.96 20.55
CA THR A 593 24.05 39.35 20.17
C THR A 593 24.84 40.26 21.10
N PRO A 594 25.96 40.84 20.65
CA PRO A 594 26.78 41.73 21.48
C PRO A 594 26.07 43.05 21.79
N LEU A 595 26.25 43.51 23.03
CA LEU A 595 25.92 44.86 23.48
C LEU A 595 27.23 45.63 23.64
N ARG A 596 27.46 46.61 22.79
CA ARG A 596 28.70 47.40 22.75
C ARG A 596 28.43 48.83 23.18
N ALA A 597 29.46 49.53 23.60
CA ALA A 597 29.39 50.94 23.92
C ALA A 597 30.64 51.70 23.48
N THR A 598 30.50 53.01 23.35
CA THR A 598 31.63 53.93 23.13
C THR A 598 32.61 53.88 24.30
N ALA A 599 32.10 53.79 25.54
CA ALA A 599 32.90 53.62 26.76
C ALA A 599 32.17 52.72 27.77
N GLY A 600 32.91 52.07 28.67
CA GLY A 600 32.33 51.30 29.78
C GLY A 600 31.65 52.20 30.81
N PRO A 601 30.73 51.67 31.65
CA PRO A 601 30.11 52.44 32.71
C PRO A 601 31.14 52.86 33.77
N ASP A 602 31.03 54.10 34.25
CA ASP A 602 31.86 54.61 35.35
C ASP A 602 31.43 54.04 36.72
N GLN A 603 32.09 54.47 37.80
CA GLN A 603 31.75 54.03 39.16
C GLN A 603 30.32 54.39 39.60
N ALA A 604 29.70 55.39 38.98
CA ALA A 604 28.31 55.77 39.24
C ALA A 604 27.31 54.96 38.39
N GLY A 605 27.79 54.11 37.47
CA GLY A 605 26.99 53.35 36.53
C GLY A 605 26.56 54.17 35.31
N VAL A 606 27.25 55.27 35.00
CA VAL A 606 26.98 56.10 33.82
C VAL A 606 27.79 55.57 32.65
N LEU A 607 27.10 55.11 31.61
CA LEU A 607 27.66 54.79 30.31
C LEU A 607 27.71 56.08 29.47
N ALA A 608 28.92 56.60 29.30
CA ALA A 608 29.17 57.81 28.52
C ALA A 608 29.26 57.48 27.02
N GLY A 609 28.23 57.87 26.24
CA GLY A 609 28.14 57.60 24.80
C GLY A 609 27.04 56.61 24.42
N ASP A 610 27.13 56.07 23.21
CA ASP A 610 26.08 55.25 22.61
C ASP A 610 26.09 53.83 23.17
N LEU A 611 24.90 53.24 23.34
CA LEU A 611 24.73 51.79 23.49
C LEU A 611 24.36 51.20 22.12
N ILE A 612 25.15 50.25 21.65
CA ILE A 612 25.03 49.61 20.34
C ILE A 612 24.63 48.15 20.51
N VAL A 613 23.45 47.80 20.04
CA VAL A 613 23.02 46.40 19.92
C VAL A 613 23.45 45.90 18.54
N SER A 614 24.42 44.99 18.51
CA SER A 614 24.94 44.43 17.26
C SER A 614 24.15 43.20 16.85
N GLY A 615 23.13 43.37 16.01
CA GLY A 615 22.26 42.30 15.55
C GLY A 615 22.99 41.18 14.82
N ARG A 616 22.60 39.94 15.10
CA ARG A 616 23.15 38.74 14.45
C ARG A 616 22.07 37.84 13.83
N GLY A 617 20.84 38.35 13.69
CA GLY A 617 19.71 37.58 13.17
C GLY A 617 19.10 36.60 14.18
N ASP A 618 19.10 36.94 15.47
CA ASP A 618 18.39 36.17 16.49
C ASP A 618 16.87 36.42 16.40
N PRO A 619 16.05 35.42 16.04
CA PRO A 619 14.60 35.58 15.95
C PRO A 619 13.91 35.53 17.32
N GLY A 620 14.62 35.22 18.40
CA GLY A 620 14.04 34.87 19.69
C GLY A 620 13.37 36.02 20.47
N TRP A 621 13.46 37.27 19.99
CA TRP A 621 12.89 38.43 20.68
C TRP A 621 11.43 38.64 20.28
N ASN A 622 10.62 37.65 20.65
CA ASN A 622 9.24 37.54 20.19
C ASN A 622 8.30 37.11 21.33
N HIS A 623 7.47 38.05 21.79
CA HIS A 623 6.47 37.82 22.84
C HIS A 623 5.39 36.78 22.46
N ARG A 624 5.19 36.52 21.17
CA ARG A 624 4.21 35.54 20.67
C ARG A 624 4.60 34.12 21.08
N VAL A 625 5.89 33.86 21.21
CA VAL A 625 6.41 32.59 21.73
C VAL A 625 6.08 32.47 23.22
N GLY A 626 5.16 31.55 23.54
CA GLY A 626 4.68 31.34 24.91
C GLY A 626 3.68 32.38 25.42
N LYS A 627 3.14 33.25 24.54
CA LYS A 627 2.10 34.26 24.86
C LYS A 627 2.46 35.17 26.04
N ARG A 628 3.64 35.77 25.99
CA ARG A 628 4.14 36.66 27.05
C ARG A 628 3.74 38.12 26.78
N ASP A 629 3.91 38.96 27.79
CA ASP A 629 3.78 40.41 27.61
C ASP A 629 4.87 40.94 26.67
N PHE A 630 4.54 41.93 25.83
CA PHE A 630 5.45 42.49 24.82
C PHE A 630 6.79 42.93 25.41
N TRP A 631 6.78 43.55 26.59
CA TRP A 631 7.96 44.12 27.23
C TRP A 631 8.93 43.06 27.75
N THR A 632 8.46 41.83 27.99
CA THR A 632 9.31 40.71 28.43
C THR A 632 10.39 40.36 27.40
N SER A 633 10.18 40.70 26.12
CA SER A 633 11.17 40.52 25.04
C SER A 633 12.48 41.28 25.30
N PHE A 634 12.46 42.30 26.15
CA PHE A 634 13.62 43.15 26.46
C PHE A 634 14.32 42.79 27.77
N GLU A 635 13.76 41.89 28.59
CA GLU A 635 14.34 41.46 29.86
C GLU A 635 15.80 40.99 29.75
N PRO A 636 16.20 40.20 28.72
CA PRO A 636 17.60 39.78 28.57
C PRO A 636 18.57 40.95 28.39
N PHE A 637 18.13 42.00 27.68
CA PHE A 637 18.93 43.21 27.44
C PHE A 637 19.05 44.05 28.71
N VAL A 638 17.94 44.26 29.40
CA VAL A 638 17.91 44.95 30.70
C VAL A 638 18.83 44.25 31.69
N ALA A 639 18.70 42.92 31.82
CA ALA A 639 19.50 42.13 32.74
C ALA A 639 21.01 42.17 32.39
N ALA A 640 21.37 42.13 31.11
CA ALA A 640 22.77 42.25 30.68
C ALA A 640 23.37 43.60 31.08
N LEU A 641 22.63 44.70 30.89
CA LEU A 641 23.09 46.04 31.25
C LEU A 641 23.15 46.26 32.77
N GLN A 642 22.16 45.75 33.51
CA GLN A 642 22.16 45.79 34.98
C GLN A 642 23.35 45.00 35.56
N ARG A 643 23.66 43.82 35.01
CA ARG A 643 24.85 43.05 35.41
C ARG A 643 26.16 43.79 35.12
N ALA A 644 26.19 44.57 34.05
CA ALA A 644 27.31 45.46 33.74
C ALA A 644 27.36 46.73 34.62
N GLY A 645 26.40 46.91 35.54
CA GLY A 645 26.34 48.05 36.45
C GLY A 645 25.77 49.33 35.83
N VAL A 646 25.15 49.25 34.65
CA VAL A 646 24.61 50.42 33.95
C VAL A 646 23.33 50.93 34.62
N LYS A 647 23.34 52.21 35.00
CA LYS A 647 22.20 52.95 35.58
C LYS A 647 21.75 54.11 34.70
N LYS A 648 22.64 54.66 33.89
CA LYS A 648 22.35 55.78 32.98
C LYS A 648 23.15 55.64 31.68
N ILE A 649 22.53 55.99 30.55
CA ILE A 649 23.14 56.06 29.22
C ILE A 649 23.00 57.50 28.72
N THR A 650 24.11 58.15 28.39
CA THR A 650 24.08 59.55 27.94
C THR A 650 23.92 59.72 26.43
N GLY A 651 24.37 58.74 25.62
CA GLY A 651 24.22 58.74 24.17
C GLY A 651 22.99 57.98 23.68
N ASP A 652 23.00 57.65 22.39
CA ASP A 652 21.89 57.02 21.70
C ASP A 652 21.78 55.51 21.99
N ILE A 653 20.57 54.98 21.83
CA ILE A 653 20.32 53.56 21.67
C ILE A 653 20.37 53.24 20.18
N VAL A 654 21.37 52.48 19.77
CA VAL A 654 21.69 52.18 18.38
C VAL A 654 21.42 50.71 18.09
N ALA A 655 20.44 50.43 17.24
CA ALA A 655 20.21 49.11 16.67
C ALA A 655 21.07 48.95 15.41
N ASP A 656 22.21 48.27 15.52
CA ASP A 656 23.11 48.00 14.40
C ASP A 656 22.73 46.69 13.72
N ALA A 657 22.07 46.80 12.56
CA ALA A 657 21.66 45.68 11.73
C ALA A 657 22.56 45.48 10.49
N THR A 658 23.78 46.02 10.50
CA THR A 658 24.70 45.97 9.33
C THR A 658 25.42 44.63 9.17
N TRP A 659 25.38 43.76 10.18
CA TRP A 659 26.12 42.49 10.15
C TRP A 659 25.56 41.52 9.09
N LEU A 660 24.24 41.34 9.03
CA LEU A 660 23.63 40.65 7.89
C LEU A 660 23.58 41.59 6.70
N ARG A 661 24.19 41.18 5.59
CA ARG A 661 24.23 41.92 4.33
C ARG A 661 23.17 41.36 3.39
N VAL A 662 21.92 41.69 3.68
CA VAL A 662 20.76 41.25 2.91
C VAL A 662 19.84 42.43 2.60
N PRO A 663 19.19 42.45 1.43
CA PRO A 663 18.08 43.35 1.17
C PRO A 663 16.92 43.10 2.16
N PRO A 664 16.07 44.11 2.43
CA PRO A 664 14.93 43.94 3.33
C PRO A 664 13.91 42.89 2.87
N HIS A 665 13.82 42.62 1.56
CA HIS A 665 12.91 41.64 0.98
C HIS A 665 13.68 40.65 0.12
N GLY A 666 13.28 39.37 0.16
CA GLY A 666 13.92 38.31 -0.60
C GLY A 666 13.74 38.44 -2.12
N ALA A 667 14.62 37.80 -2.87
CA ALA A 667 14.54 37.79 -4.32
C ALA A 667 13.25 37.14 -4.82
N SER A 668 12.65 37.72 -5.88
CA SER A 668 11.38 37.26 -6.46
C SER A 668 10.20 37.17 -5.48
N TRP A 669 10.25 37.89 -4.36
CA TRP A 669 9.04 38.21 -3.60
C TRP A 669 8.17 39.16 -4.44
N THR A 670 6.86 38.99 -4.35
CA THR A 670 5.90 39.85 -5.02
C THR A 670 5.53 41.01 -4.12
N VAL A 671 5.15 42.15 -4.71
CA VAL A 671 4.77 43.34 -3.94
C VAL A 671 3.65 43.03 -2.94
N ASP A 672 2.68 42.20 -3.35
CA ASP A 672 1.54 41.82 -2.51
C ASP A 672 1.96 41.01 -1.26
N ASP A 673 3.12 40.31 -1.27
CA ASP A 673 3.58 39.59 -0.08
C ASP A 673 3.90 40.55 1.07
N MET A 674 4.29 41.79 0.75
CA MET A 674 4.67 42.81 1.73
C MET A 674 3.49 43.33 2.55
N ASP A 675 2.26 43.03 2.13
CA ASP A 675 1.04 43.35 2.88
C ASP A 675 0.81 42.38 4.04
N TYR A 676 1.46 41.21 4.02
CA TYR A 676 1.22 40.12 4.96
C TYR A 676 2.41 39.87 5.89
N GLU A 677 2.13 39.30 7.06
CA GLU A 677 3.09 38.96 8.10
C GLU A 677 4.23 38.06 7.60
N TYR A 678 3.92 37.17 6.65
CA TYR A 678 4.90 36.27 6.07
C TYR A 678 5.88 36.94 5.08
N GLY A 679 5.65 38.20 4.71
CA GLY A 679 6.53 39.03 3.87
C GLY A 679 7.20 40.18 4.62
N ALA A 680 7.30 40.08 5.95
CA ALA A 680 7.98 41.07 6.78
C ALA A 680 9.48 41.22 6.43
N GLU A 681 10.05 42.42 6.68
CA GLU A 681 11.43 42.74 6.31
C GLU A 681 12.46 41.85 7.05
N VAL A 682 13.44 41.35 6.31
CA VAL A 682 14.61 40.64 6.86
C VAL A 682 15.63 41.66 7.38
N SER A 683 16.01 41.53 8.64
CA SER A 683 16.94 42.45 9.32
C SER A 683 17.70 41.71 10.42
N ALA A 684 19.00 41.99 10.59
CA ALA A 684 19.81 41.37 11.64
C ALA A 684 19.31 41.64 13.07
N ILE A 685 18.39 42.60 13.22
CA ILE A 685 17.61 42.87 14.43
C ILE A 685 16.13 42.70 14.07
N SER A 686 15.48 41.77 14.73
CA SER A 686 14.04 41.50 14.63
C SER A 686 13.34 41.68 15.97
N LEU A 687 12.07 42.05 15.93
CA LEU A 687 11.22 42.18 17.11
C LEU A 687 9.81 41.69 16.78
N ALA A 688 9.29 40.73 17.55
CA ALA A 688 7.94 40.20 17.38
C ALA A 688 7.61 39.82 15.91
N ASP A 689 8.55 39.12 15.26
CA ASP A 689 8.50 38.72 13.84
C ASP A 689 8.34 39.89 12.85
N ASN A 690 8.68 41.10 13.26
CA ASN A 690 8.65 42.31 12.46
C ASN A 690 7.25 42.71 11.97
N TYR A 691 6.20 42.33 12.71
CA TYR A 691 4.83 42.78 12.45
C TYR A 691 4.07 43.08 13.75
N VAL A 692 3.05 43.92 13.65
CA VAL A 692 2.10 44.21 14.74
C VAL A 692 0.74 43.59 14.47
N ASP A 693 0.01 43.29 15.54
CA ASP A 693 -1.41 42.97 15.47
C ASP A 693 -2.24 44.25 15.51
N LEU A 694 -3.31 44.25 14.72
CA LEU A 694 -4.34 45.25 14.66
C LEU A 694 -5.65 44.62 15.14
N ARG A 695 -6.30 45.26 16.12
CA ARG A 695 -7.67 44.97 16.52
C ARG A 695 -8.60 45.98 15.86
N ILE A 696 -9.50 45.49 15.01
CA ILE A 696 -10.49 46.29 14.31
C ILE A 696 -11.86 46.05 14.92
N THR A 697 -12.45 47.08 15.52
CA THR A 697 -13.72 46.96 16.27
C THR A 697 -14.82 47.75 15.57
N PRO A 698 -15.99 47.16 15.25
CA PRO A 698 -17.09 47.91 14.67
C PRO A 698 -17.54 49.04 15.61
N ALA A 699 -17.94 50.17 15.02
CA ALA A 699 -18.49 51.28 15.79
C ALA A 699 -19.88 50.94 16.36
N ALA A 700 -20.36 51.78 17.26
CA ALA A 700 -21.69 51.62 17.84
C ALA A 700 -22.84 51.89 16.84
N LYS A 701 -22.57 52.57 15.73
CA LYS A 701 -23.58 52.94 14.72
C LYS A 701 -23.09 52.58 13.32
N GLU A 702 -24.03 52.14 12.50
CA GLU A 702 -23.83 51.91 11.07
C GLU A 702 -23.35 53.19 10.34
N GLY A 703 -22.52 53.02 9.32
CA GLY A 703 -21.93 54.10 8.52
C GLY A 703 -20.71 54.77 9.15
N GLN A 704 -20.39 54.49 10.41
CA GLN A 704 -19.19 55.03 11.08
C GLN A 704 -17.96 54.13 10.85
N PRO A 705 -16.74 54.68 10.77
CA PRO A 705 -15.54 53.86 10.61
C PRO A 705 -15.30 52.95 11.82
N CYS A 706 -14.75 51.76 11.59
CA CYS A 706 -14.34 50.87 12.67
C CYS A 706 -13.16 51.49 13.45
N ALA A 707 -13.02 51.18 14.73
CA ALA A 707 -11.86 51.58 15.52
C ALA A 707 -10.67 50.67 15.19
N ILE A 708 -9.47 51.24 15.07
CA ILE A 708 -8.22 50.51 14.83
C ILE A 708 -7.34 50.67 16.08
N GLU A 709 -6.96 49.56 16.70
CA GLU A 709 -6.03 49.53 17.82
C GLU A 709 -4.79 48.72 17.44
N VAL A 710 -3.59 49.29 17.63
CA VAL A 710 -2.31 48.58 17.44
C VAL A 710 -1.88 47.97 18.77
N LEU A 711 -1.72 46.66 18.83
CA LEU A 711 -1.48 45.96 20.10
C LEU A 711 -0.04 46.09 20.59
N GLN A 712 0.93 46.18 19.68
CA GLN A 712 2.33 46.39 20.02
C GLN A 712 2.74 47.86 19.79
N PRO A 713 3.23 48.57 20.83
CA PRO A 713 3.46 50.00 20.76
C PRO A 713 4.75 50.36 20.00
N LEU A 714 4.91 51.65 19.69
CA LEU A 714 6.13 52.25 19.13
C LEU A 714 6.54 51.71 17.74
N SER A 715 5.65 51.01 17.03
CA SER A 715 5.88 50.50 15.68
C SER A 715 6.27 51.59 14.69
N GLY A 716 5.79 52.83 14.91
CA GLY A 716 6.04 53.96 14.03
C GLY A 716 5.18 53.94 12.75
N LEU A 717 4.21 53.04 12.67
CA LEU A 717 3.24 52.97 11.59
C LEU A 717 2.19 54.09 11.72
N GLY A 718 1.89 54.75 10.60
CA GLY A 718 0.68 55.55 10.45
C GLY A 718 -0.47 54.70 9.93
N PHE A 719 -1.72 55.12 10.16
CA PHE A 719 -2.90 54.38 9.69
C PHE A 719 -3.86 55.30 8.93
N ALA A 720 -4.27 54.86 7.74
CA ALA A 720 -5.36 55.43 6.97
C ALA A 720 -6.57 54.51 7.06
N ASN A 721 -7.58 54.93 7.83
CA ASN A 721 -8.76 54.13 8.10
C ASN A 721 -9.84 54.38 7.04
N HIS A 722 -10.07 53.38 6.19
CA HIS A 722 -11.09 53.35 5.13
C HIS A 722 -12.19 52.33 5.44
N THR A 723 -12.29 51.89 6.68
CA THR A 723 -13.31 50.92 7.09
C THR A 723 -14.66 51.59 7.31
N VAL A 724 -15.72 50.80 7.25
CA VAL A 724 -17.08 51.22 7.61
C VAL A 724 -17.74 50.16 8.50
N THR A 725 -18.56 50.60 9.44
CA THR A 725 -19.43 49.71 10.21
C THR A 725 -20.70 49.49 9.40
N GLY A 726 -20.90 48.27 8.91
CA GLY A 726 -22.07 47.89 8.12
C GLY A 726 -23.28 47.51 8.98
N GLU A 727 -24.36 47.15 8.30
CA GLU A 727 -25.61 46.69 8.93
C GLU A 727 -25.41 45.42 9.79
N ALA A 728 -26.33 45.19 10.74
CA ALA A 728 -26.29 44.02 11.59
C ALA A 728 -26.49 42.73 10.77
N GLY A 729 -25.59 41.76 10.94
CA GLY A 729 -25.61 40.51 10.15
C GLY A 729 -25.01 40.63 8.75
N GLY A 730 -24.49 41.80 8.37
CA GLY A 730 -23.80 42.02 7.10
C GLY A 730 -22.43 41.33 6.99
N PRO A 731 -21.74 41.50 5.83
CA PRO A 731 -20.45 40.86 5.56
C PRO A 731 -19.35 41.32 6.53
N ARG A 732 -18.39 40.42 6.77
CA ARG A 732 -17.19 40.67 7.56
C ARG A 732 -15.98 40.54 6.66
N GLU A 733 -15.38 41.67 6.31
CA GLU A 733 -14.21 41.68 5.45
C GLU A 733 -13.31 42.84 5.85
N ILE A 734 -12.06 42.54 6.19
CA ILE A 734 -11.02 43.54 6.46
C ILE A 734 -9.82 43.23 5.58
N ARG A 735 -9.24 44.28 5.00
CA ARG A 735 -8.04 44.20 4.19
C ARG A 735 -7.04 45.24 4.66
N VAL A 736 -5.82 44.78 4.93
CA VAL A 736 -4.68 45.61 5.29
C VAL A 736 -3.78 45.70 4.06
N GLN A 737 -3.36 46.90 3.69
CA GLN A 737 -2.45 47.13 2.58
C GLN A 737 -1.46 48.23 2.94
N ARG A 738 -0.18 48.03 2.60
CA ARG A 738 0.86 49.05 2.75
C ARG A 738 1.59 49.22 1.43
N LEU A 739 1.38 50.37 0.79
CA LEU A 739 2.00 50.64 -0.49
C LEU A 739 3.54 50.67 -0.37
N PRO A 740 4.27 50.17 -1.37
CA PRO A 740 5.73 50.13 -1.33
C PRO A 740 6.36 51.49 -1.02
N GLY A 741 7.22 51.53 -0.01
CA GLY A 741 7.92 52.74 0.43
C GLY A 741 7.15 53.64 1.39
N GLU A 742 5.87 53.35 1.67
CA GLU A 742 5.08 54.12 2.62
C GLU A 742 5.19 53.59 4.06
N GLY A 743 5.16 54.52 5.02
CA GLY A 743 5.02 54.24 6.46
C GLY A 743 3.57 54.19 6.93
N THR A 744 2.61 54.38 6.02
CA THR A 744 1.18 54.40 6.31
C THR A 744 0.53 53.09 5.86
N VAL A 745 -0.23 52.49 6.76
CA VAL A 745 -1.03 51.28 6.53
C VAL A 745 -2.46 51.68 6.22
N HIS A 746 -2.96 51.25 5.07
CA HIS A 746 -4.35 51.44 4.67
C HIS A 746 -5.18 50.25 5.13
N VAL A 747 -6.25 50.52 5.88
CA VAL A 747 -7.17 49.48 6.36
C VAL A 747 -8.53 49.71 5.73
N PHE A 748 -8.97 48.76 4.90
CA PHE A 748 -10.22 48.80 4.16
C PHE A 748 -11.19 47.74 4.67
N GLY A 749 -12.47 47.92 4.38
CA GLY A 749 -13.48 46.87 4.52
C GLY A 749 -14.65 47.24 5.43
N THR A 750 -15.39 46.23 5.87
CA THR A 750 -16.62 46.39 6.66
C THR A 750 -16.75 45.35 7.76
N LEU A 751 -17.23 45.80 8.92
CA LEU A 751 -17.68 44.92 10.02
C LEU A 751 -19.12 45.26 10.40
N PRO A 752 -19.98 44.27 10.67
CA PRO A 752 -21.37 44.53 11.03
C PRO A 752 -21.47 45.15 12.42
N VAL A 753 -22.38 46.12 12.58
CA VAL A 753 -22.70 46.72 13.89
C VAL A 753 -23.11 45.64 14.90
N GLY A 754 -22.61 45.74 16.14
CA GLY A 754 -22.80 44.72 17.17
C GLY A 754 -22.07 43.39 16.91
N GLY A 755 -21.30 43.29 15.82
CA GLY A 755 -20.45 42.13 15.51
C GLY A 755 -19.18 42.07 16.35
N LYS A 756 -18.45 40.94 16.23
CA LYS A 756 -17.15 40.75 16.89
C LYS A 756 -16.07 41.62 16.27
N GLU A 757 -15.06 41.98 17.05
CA GLU A 757 -13.80 42.54 16.53
C GLU A 757 -13.13 41.58 15.54
N GLU A 758 -12.27 42.12 14.68
CA GLU A 758 -11.41 41.39 13.76
C GLU A 758 -9.95 41.60 14.19
N LEU A 759 -9.16 40.52 14.21
CA LEU A 759 -7.72 40.59 14.43
C LEU A 759 -7.01 40.35 13.09
N THR A 760 -6.08 41.24 12.76
CA THR A 760 -5.27 41.15 11.53
C THR A 760 -3.88 41.72 11.81
N GLU A 761 -2.95 41.59 10.87
CA GLU A 761 -1.54 41.88 11.05
C GLU A 761 -1.06 42.98 10.09
N ALA A 762 -0.01 43.71 10.48
CA ALA A 762 0.66 44.67 9.62
C ALA A 762 2.20 44.59 9.78
N PRO A 763 2.94 44.29 8.69
CA PRO A 763 4.40 44.32 8.70
C PRO A 763 4.96 45.71 9.03
N VAL A 764 6.00 45.75 9.86
CA VAL A 764 6.67 46.98 10.29
C VAL A 764 7.92 47.21 9.43
N PRO A 765 8.00 48.33 8.68
CA PRO A 765 9.21 48.67 7.95
C PRO A 765 10.29 49.14 8.92
N GLN A 766 11.56 48.89 8.58
CA GLN A 766 12.72 49.23 9.41
C GLN A 766 12.60 48.66 10.84
N PRO A 767 12.47 47.34 11.00
CA PRO A 767 12.25 46.70 12.31
C PRO A 767 13.36 46.99 13.34
N ALA A 768 14.60 47.21 12.90
CA ALA A 768 15.69 47.65 13.79
C ALA A 768 15.40 49.01 14.46
N ALA A 769 14.78 49.95 13.73
CA ALA A 769 14.38 51.24 14.30
C ALA A 769 13.26 51.10 15.32
N TRP A 770 12.30 50.20 15.06
CA TRP A 770 11.26 49.86 16.03
C TRP A 770 11.85 49.24 17.29
N PHE A 771 12.75 48.27 17.14
CA PHE A 771 13.48 47.67 18.26
C PHE A 771 14.22 48.73 19.10
N ALA A 772 14.96 49.66 18.48
CA ALA A 772 15.68 50.71 19.20
C ALA A 772 14.73 51.60 20.04
N ARG A 773 13.57 51.98 19.48
CA ARG A 773 12.55 52.77 20.19
C ARG A 773 11.98 52.00 21.39
N ALA A 774 11.63 50.73 21.17
CA ALA A 774 11.05 49.88 22.20
C ALA A 774 12.05 49.52 23.30
N LEU A 775 13.32 49.25 22.96
CA LEU A 775 14.39 49.01 23.93
C LEU A 775 14.64 50.25 24.79
N ARG A 776 14.71 51.44 24.20
CA ARG A 776 14.85 52.70 24.97
C ARG A 776 13.74 52.85 26.01
N GLU A 777 12.51 52.55 25.62
CA GLU A 777 11.35 52.60 26.53
C GLU A 777 11.45 51.52 27.62
N ALA A 778 11.81 50.28 27.25
CA ALA A 778 11.99 49.18 28.19
C ALA A 778 13.08 49.46 29.24
N LEU A 779 14.20 50.07 28.83
CA LEU A 779 15.28 50.49 29.73
C LEU A 779 14.80 51.55 30.73
N THR A 780 14.04 52.53 30.25
CA THR A 780 13.46 53.58 31.09
C THR A 780 12.50 52.98 32.12
N LYS A 781 11.63 52.05 31.70
CA LYS A 781 10.73 51.31 32.59
C LYS A 781 11.46 50.46 33.63
N ALA A 782 12.64 49.94 33.28
CA ALA A 782 13.50 49.17 34.18
C ALA A 782 14.42 50.02 35.08
N GLY A 783 14.27 51.36 35.06
CA GLY A 783 15.04 52.27 35.90
C GLY A 783 16.43 52.64 35.37
N ILE A 784 16.75 52.32 34.11
CA ILE A 784 17.97 52.78 33.43
C ILE A 784 17.64 54.06 32.66
N ALA A 785 18.17 55.20 33.10
CA ALA A 785 17.89 56.48 32.47
C ALA A 785 18.61 56.62 31.12
N VAL A 786 17.90 56.97 30.05
CA VAL A 786 18.47 57.16 28.69
C VAL A 786 18.25 58.59 28.21
N ALA A 787 19.34 59.34 28.00
CA ALA A 787 19.26 60.73 27.55
C ALA A 787 19.21 60.89 26.01
N GLY A 788 19.87 59.98 25.27
CA GLY A 788 19.91 60.03 23.81
C GLY A 788 18.65 59.50 23.13
N ARG A 789 18.72 59.48 21.79
CA ARG A 789 17.64 59.07 20.87
C ARG A 789 17.75 57.58 20.56
N ALA A 790 16.69 57.05 19.96
CA ALA A 790 16.71 55.72 19.35
C ALA A 790 16.98 55.86 17.85
N ARG A 791 17.97 55.14 17.32
CA ARG A 791 18.28 55.09 15.89
C ARG A 791 18.74 53.70 15.45
N SER A 792 18.75 53.44 14.15
CA SER A 792 19.24 52.18 13.58
C SER A 792 20.12 52.43 12.36
N VAL A 793 21.01 51.49 12.07
CA VAL A 793 21.77 51.40 10.81
C VAL A 793 21.59 50.02 10.19
N ARG A 794 21.69 49.89 8.87
CA ARG A 794 21.56 48.61 8.16
C ARG A 794 22.47 48.58 6.94
N TRP A 795 22.81 47.40 6.43
CA TRP A 795 23.55 47.32 5.17
C TRP A 795 22.79 48.04 4.03
N PRO A 796 23.45 48.83 3.15
CA PRO A 796 24.91 48.99 2.99
C PRO A 796 25.56 50.10 3.83
N ASP A 797 24.89 50.66 4.85
CA ASP A 797 25.52 51.62 5.77
C ASP A 797 26.72 51.00 6.50
N ALA A 798 27.63 51.85 6.96
CA ALA A 798 28.77 51.41 7.76
C ALA A 798 28.32 50.97 9.17
N PRO A 799 28.93 49.91 9.75
CA PRO A 799 28.68 49.51 11.13
C PRO A 799 29.07 50.63 12.10
N VAL A 800 28.36 50.73 13.21
CA VAL A 800 28.67 51.72 14.25
C VAL A 800 29.76 51.17 15.16
N ALA A 801 30.85 51.92 15.30
CA ALA A 801 31.98 51.51 16.14
C ALA A 801 31.59 51.54 17.63
N GLY A 802 31.82 50.42 18.33
CA GLY A 802 31.70 50.31 19.78
C GLY A 802 32.96 49.66 20.36
N GLU A 803 33.73 50.46 21.09
CA GLU A 803 35.06 50.11 21.60
C GLU A 803 35.01 49.07 22.73
N VAL A 804 33.93 49.07 23.53
CA VAL A 804 33.80 48.23 24.73
C VAL A 804 32.62 47.27 24.59
N LEU A 805 32.85 45.98 24.90
CA LEU A 805 31.78 44.99 25.07
C LEU A 805 31.18 45.12 26.48
N ILE A 806 29.91 45.49 26.56
CA ILE A 806 29.17 45.66 27.82
C ILE A 806 28.52 44.35 28.27
N GLY A 807 28.07 43.54 27.31
CA GLY A 807 27.45 42.25 27.57
C GLY A 807 27.00 41.58 26.29
N GLU A 808 26.28 40.47 26.43
CA GLU A 808 25.68 39.76 25.31
C GLU A 808 24.31 39.19 25.70
N VAL A 809 23.43 39.11 24.70
CA VAL A 809 22.17 38.37 24.77
C VAL A 809 22.30 37.13 23.89
N THR A 810 21.86 35.98 24.41
CA THR A 810 22.04 34.68 23.76
C THR A 810 20.68 34.07 23.44
N SER A 811 20.52 33.59 22.21
CA SER A 811 19.30 32.94 21.72
C SER A 811 19.01 31.62 22.46
N ALA A 812 17.81 31.06 22.23
CA ALA A 812 17.53 29.64 22.49
C ALA A 812 18.49 28.73 21.67
N PRO A 813 18.67 27.45 22.06
CA PRO A 813 19.41 26.49 21.25
C PRO A 813 18.89 26.42 19.82
N LEU A 814 19.77 26.22 18.85
CA LEU A 814 19.42 26.16 17.43
C LEU A 814 18.34 25.11 17.13
N ARG A 815 18.31 23.99 17.85
CA ARG A 815 17.24 22.98 17.71
C ARG A 815 15.84 23.54 18.01
N GLU A 816 15.74 24.47 18.96
CA GLU A 816 14.48 25.15 19.29
C GLU A 816 14.15 26.22 18.25
N LEU A 817 15.15 26.96 17.74
CA LEU A 817 14.95 27.93 16.67
C LEU A 817 14.50 27.25 15.36
N VAL A 818 15.08 26.10 15.02
CA VAL A 818 14.66 25.30 13.87
C VAL A 818 13.23 24.79 14.04
N ALA A 819 12.83 24.35 15.24
CA ALA A 819 11.44 24.01 15.52
C ALA A 819 10.52 25.24 15.42
N GLY A 820 11.01 26.41 15.88
CA GLY A 820 10.35 27.71 15.83
C GLY A 820 9.90 28.10 14.42
N PHE A 821 10.74 27.86 13.40
CA PHE A 821 10.35 28.14 12.02
C PHE A 821 9.73 26.96 11.27
N MET A 822 10.04 25.71 11.62
CA MET A 822 9.54 24.54 10.89
C MET A 822 8.07 24.21 11.23
N LEU A 823 7.69 24.30 12.51
CA LEU A 823 6.35 23.93 12.99
C LEU A 823 5.25 24.89 12.49
N PRO A 824 5.32 26.20 12.78
CA PRO A 824 4.35 27.18 12.27
C PRO A 824 4.64 27.61 10.83
N SER A 825 5.80 27.24 10.26
CA SER A 825 6.25 27.66 8.93
C SER A 825 6.67 29.14 8.83
N GLN A 826 7.35 29.70 9.84
CA GLN A 826 7.77 31.10 9.86
C GLN A 826 8.84 31.44 8.81
N ASN A 827 8.56 32.42 7.94
CA ASN A 827 9.46 32.80 6.84
C ASN A 827 10.66 33.59 7.32
N LEU A 828 10.41 34.70 8.03
CA LEU A 828 11.43 35.61 8.52
C LEU A 828 12.49 34.86 9.34
N GLU A 829 12.06 34.06 10.31
CA GLU A 829 12.98 33.28 11.15
C GLU A 829 13.87 32.35 10.31
N THR A 830 13.32 31.74 9.25
CA THR A 830 14.11 30.88 8.35
C THR A 830 15.19 31.69 7.64
N ASP A 831 14.83 32.84 7.07
CA ASP A 831 15.77 33.67 6.30
C ASP A 831 16.84 34.31 7.20
N LEU A 832 16.51 34.64 8.45
CA LEU A 832 17.49 35.11 9.43
C LEU A 832 18.53 34.03 9.75
N ILE A 833 18.09 32.80 10.02
CA ILE A 833 19.00 31.67 10.28
C ILE A 833 19.82 31.33 9.03
N PHE A 834 19.19 31.34 7.85
CA PHE A 834 19.87 31.07 6.59
C PHE A 834 20.95 32.13 6.29
N ALA A 835 20.61 33.42 6.39
CA ALA A 835 21.57 34.51 6.22
C ALA A 835 22.67 34.49 7.29
N HIS A 836 22.35 34.12 8.54
CA HIS A 836 23.35 33.95 9.60
C HIS A 836 24.42 32.92 9.22
N LEU A 837 24.01 31.76 8.69
CA LEU A 837 24.93 30.73 8.22
C LEU A 837 25.86 31.26 7.12
N GLY A 838 25.30 31.97 6.14
CA GLY A 838 26.09 32.53 5.05
C GLY A 838 27.07 33.61 5.53
N GLU A 839 26.65 34.48 6.45
CA GLU A 839 27.53 35.53 6.99
C GLU A 839 28.67 34.94 7.84
N LEU A 840 28.47 33.82 8.53
CA LEU A 840 29.55 33.10 9.23
C LEU A 840 30.63 32.58 8.27
N ARG A 841 30.35 32.43 6.97
CA ARG A 841 31.34 32.03 5.96
C ARG A 841 32.11 33.22 5.37
N ARG A 842 31.77 34.46 5.73
CA ARG A 842 32.45 35.64 5.18
C ARG A 842 33.92 35.66 5.59
N THR A 843 34.78 35.92 4.61
CA THR A 843 36.22 36.07 4.79
C THR A 843 36.67 37.47 4.37
N PRO A 844 37.90 37.92 4.71
CA PRO A 844 38.43 39.19 4.23
C PRO A 844 38.49 39.31 2.70
N THR A 845 38.51 38.20 1.97
CA THR A 845 38.49 38.16 0.50
C THR A 845 37.10 38.16 -0.12
N THR A 846 36.05 38.00 0.69
CA THR A 846 34.67 38.04 0.20
C THR A 846 34.33 39.48 -0.27
N PRO A 847 33.79 39.68 -1.49
CA PRO A 847 33.43 41.01 -1.97
C PRO A 847 32.48 41.74 -1.01
N ALA A 848 32.68 43.05 -0.83
CA ALA A 848 31.89 43.86 0.10
C ALA A 848 30.39 43.91 -0.22
N TRP A 849 30.05 43.68 -1.50
CA TRP A 849 28.68 43.62 -2.02
C TRP A 849 28.06 42.21 -1.99
N ALA A 850 28.84 41.16 -1.73
CA ALA A 850 28.32 39.79 -1.68
C ALA A 850 27.35 39.63 -0.51
N ARG A 851 26.16 39.11 -0.80
CA ARG A 851 25.06 39.06 0.17
C ARG A 851 25.15 37.83 1.07
N SER A 852 24.62 37.92 2.29
CA SER A 852 24.70 36.81 3.25
C SER A 852 23.86 35.61 2.82
N ASP A 853 22.70 35.82 2.18
CA ASP A 853 21.85 34.77 1.59
C ASP A 853 22.56 34.04 0.43
N GLU A 854 23.29 34.73 -0.43
CA GLU A 854 24.08 34.11 -1.52
C GLU A 854 25.20 33.18 -1.00
N LEU A 855 25.87 33.60 0.08
CA LEU A 855 26.87 32.76 0.76
C LEU A 855 26.22 31.53 1.40
N ALA A 856 24.99 31.66 1.90
CA ALA A 856 24.22 30.56 2.45
C ALA A 856 23.75 29.58 1.35
N VAL A 857 23.34 30.08 0.18
CA VAL A 857 23.05 29.26 -1.01
C VAL A 857 24.29 28.47 -1.42
N THR A 858 25.46 29.11 -1.46
CA THR A 858 26.73 28.42 -1.74
C THR A 858 27.00 27.31 -0.72
N ALA A 859 26.71 27.55 0.56
CA ALA A 859 26.83 26.56 1.63
C ALA A 859 25.84 25.40 1.47
N LEU A 860 24.62 25.71 1.02
CA LEU A 860 23.60 24.71 0.72
C LEU A 860 24.02 23.83 -0.45
N ASP A 861 24.55 24.41 -1.53
CA ASP A 861 25.01 23.65 -2.70
C ASP A 861 26.13 22.68 -2.33
N GLU A 862 27.11 23.12 -1.53
CA GLU A 862 28.17 22.27 -0.99
C GLU A 862 27.61 21.14 -0.10
N PHE A 863 26.63 21.45 0.74
CA PHE A 863 25.96 20.46 1.58
C PHE A 863 25.22 19.42 0.73
N MET A 864 24.41 19.84 -0.23
CA MET A 864 23.68 18.94 -1.11
C MET A 864 24.62 18.09 -1.98
N ALA A 865 25.73 18.65 -2.44
CA ALA A 865 26.77 17.90 -3.16
C ALA A 865 27.39 16.79 -2.28
N ARG A 866 27.66 17.06 -0.99
CA ARG A 866 28.13 16.03 -0.03
C ARG A 866 27.11 14.91 0.17
N LEU A 867 25.82 15.18 -0.01
CA LEU A 867 24.75 14.19 0.03
C LEU A 867 24.58 13.39 -1.28
N GLY A 868 25.43 13.65 -2.28
CA GLY A 868 25.36 13.01 -3.59
C GLY A 868 24.23 13.53 -4.49
N VAL A 869 23.66 14.70 -4.18
CA VAL A 869 22.61 15.31 -5.00
C VAL A 869 23.26 16.05 -6.19
N PRO A 870 22.82 15.78 -7.43
CA PRO A 870 23.37 16.43 -8.61
C PRO A 870 23.21 17.96 -8.59
N GLY A 871 24.21 18.66 -9.14
CA GLY A 871 24.14 20.11 -9.35
C GLY A 871 22.90 20.51 -10.16
N GLY A 872 22.22 21.57 -9.72
CA GLY A 872 21.00 22.07 -10.35
C GLY A 872 19.71 21.28 -10.04
N ALA A 873 19.76 20.32 -9.10
CA ALA A 873 18.56 19.68 -8.55
C ALA A 873 17.91 20.50 -7.41
N VAL A 874 18.66 21.44 -6.85
CA VAL A 874 18.25 22.44 -5.86
C VAL A 874 18.79 23.78 -6.38
N LEU A 875 17.92 24.79 -6.53
CA LEU A 875 18.25 26.12 -7.02
C LEU A 875 17.51 27.13 -6.14
N PHE A 876 18.21 27.72 -5.19
CA PHE A 876 17.62 28.61 -4.18
C PHE A 876 18.17 30.03 -4.36
N ASP A 877 17.29 31.01 -4.19
CA ASP A 877 17.63 32.41 -4.01
C ASP A 877 17.58 32.81 -2.52
N GLU A 878 16.75 32.12 -1.72
CA GLU A 878 16.51 32.38 -0.29
C GLU A 878 16.04 31.11 0.45
N GLY A 879 15.96 31.15 1.79
CA GLY A 879 15.80 29.96 2.63
C GLY A 879 14.36 29.58 2.98
N SER A 880 13.45 30.55 3.10
CA SER A 880 12.06 30.35 3.49
C SER A 880 11.22 29.60 2.44
N GLY A 881 11.49 29.80 1.16
CA GLY A 881 10.66 29.27 0.06
C GLY A 881 9.52 30.19 -0.36
N LEU A 882 9.54 31.47 0.03
CA LEU A 882 8.63 32.49 -0.48
C LEU A 882 9.02 32.96 -1.90
N SER A 883 10.30 32.83 -2.29
CA SER A 883 10.75 33.10 -3.66
C SER A 883 10.11 32.15 -4.65
N ARG A 884 9.59 32.72 -5.76
CA ARG A 884 9.01 31.94 -6.86
C ARG A 884 10.09 31.32 -7.77
N ASN A 885 11.35 31.73 -7.59
CA ASN A 885 12.49 31.18 -8.30
C ASN A 885 13.10 29.97 -7.59
N ASN A 886 12.76 29.73 -6.32
CA ASN A 886 13.23 28.55 -5.61
C ASN A 886 12.69 27.30 -6.31
N LEU A 887 13.59 26.41 -6.72
CA LEU A 887 13.28 25.16 -7.38
C LEU A 887 13.99 24.00 -6.67
N ALA A 888 13.26 22.91 -6.46
CA ALA A 888 13.83 21.65 -6.00
C ALA A 888 13.19 20.47 -6.74
N THR A 889 13.90 19.36 -6.79
CA THR A 889 13.35 18.09 -7.25
C THR A 889 12.88 17.26 -6.06
N ALA A 890 11.82 16.45 -6.24
CA ALA A 890 11.37 15.53 -5.19
C ALA A 890 12.45 14.49 -4.85
N ALA A 891 13.28 14.11 -5.83
CA ALA A 891 14.46 13.28 -5.62
C ALA A 891 15.45 13.93 -4.65
N ALA A 892 15.84 15.20 -4.86
CA ALA A 892 16.75 15.91 -3.97
C ALA A 892 16.18 16.07 -2.55
N THR A 893 14.89 16.37 -2.42
CA THR A 893 14.24 16.48 -1.09
C THR A 893 14.21 15.12 -0.38
N ALA A 894 13.92 14.03 -1.09
CA ALA A 894 13.95 12.69 -0.51
C ALA A 894 15.38 12.30 -0.07
N SER A 895 16.41 12.62 -0.85
CA SER A 895 17.81 12.41 -0.47
C SER A 895 18.20 13.16 0.81
N LEU A 896 17.77 14.43 0.93
CA LEU A 896 17.97 15.22 2.16
C LEU A 896 17.32 14.52 3.37
N LEU A 897 16.07 14.08 3.23
CA LEU A 897 15.33 13.40 4.31
C LEU A 897 15.98 12.07 4.71
N GLN A 898 16.47 11.30 3.74
CA GLN A 898 17.21 10.06 4.03
C GLN A 898 18.51 10.33 4.78
N ALA A 899 19.24 11.38 4.40
CA ALA A 899 20.46 11.79 5.10
C ALA A 899 20.16 12.24 6.54
N MET A 900 19.14 13.09 6.72
CA MET A 900 18.75 13.59 8.05
C MET A 900 18.22 12.51 8.97
N ALA A 901 17.57 11.45 8.44
CA ALA A 901 17.12 10.32 9.25
C ALA A 901 18.27 9.60 9.96
N ARG A 902 19.48 9.63 9.38
CA ARG A 902 20.70 9.00 9.91
C ARG A 902 21.68 9.99 10.53
N HIS A 903 21.34 11.28 10.53
CA HIS A 903 22.22 12.35 10.98
C HIS A 903 22.30 12.41 12.51
N ARG A 904 23.40 12.95 13.05
CA ARG A 904 23.59 13.12 14.51
C ARG A 904 22.51 14.01 15.16
N GLU A 905 21.97 14.95 14.40
CA GLU A 905 20.85 15.83 14.82
C GLU A 905 19.47 15.30 14.36
N SER A 906 19.34 14.01 14.01
CA SER A 906 18.09 13.41 13.53
C SER A 906 16.92 13.65 14.50
N ALA A 907 17.14 13.53 15.81
CA ALA A 907 16.11 13.78 16.81
C ALA A 907 15.63 15.24 16.81
N GLY A 908 16.54 16.20 16.72
CA GLY A 908 16.21 17.63 16.65
C GLY A 908 15.47 17.99 15.36
N PHE A 909 15.92 17.46 14.23
CA PHE A 909 15.28 17.68 12.93
C PHE A 909 13.87 17.06 12.88
N LEU A 910 13.71 15.83 13.37
CA LEU A 910 12.41 15.14 13.41
C LEU A 910 11.42 15.82 14.37
N ALA A 911 11.89 16.34 15.50
CA ALA A 911 11.06 17.07 16.46
C ALA A 911 10.57 18.42 15.92
N ALA A 912 11.32 19.02 14.99
CA ALA A 912 10.93 20.27 14.34
C ALA A 912 9.83 20.08 13.27
N LEU A 913 9.50 18.85 12.85
CA LEU A 913 8.50 18.59 11.83
C LEU A 913 7.06 18.59 12.39
N PRO A 914 6.10 19.24 11.71
CA PRO A 914 4.68 19.10 12.03
C PRO A 914 4.23 17.63 12.04
N THR A 915 3.38 17.26 12.99
CA THR A 915 2.79 15.92 13.09
C THR A 915 1.32 15.96 12.71
N ALA A 916 0.93 15.09 11.78
CA ALA A 916 -0.43 14.95 11.29
C ALA A 916 -1.46 14.78 12.41
N GLY A 917 -2.45 15.68 12.46
CA GLY A 917 -3.52 15.70 13.47
C GLY A 917 -3.11 16.27 14.83
N VAL A 918 -1.85 16.63 15.03
CA VAL A 918 -1.29 16.95 16.36
C VAL A 918 -0.71 18.35 16.45
N SER A 919 0.19 18.74 15.54
CA SER A 919 1.01 19.93 15.73
C SER A 919 1.36 20.66 14.43
N GLY A 920 1.70 21.94 14.58
CA GLY A 920 2.13 22.82 13.50
C GLY A 920 1.11 22.91 12.37
N SER A 921 1.60 23.14 11.15
CA SER A 921 0.78 23.23 9.93
C SER A 921 -0.01 21.96 9.54
N LEU A 922 0.09 20.87 10.31
CA LEU A 922 -0.66 19.62 10.10
C LEU A 922 -1.67 19.33 11.22
N ASP A 923 -1.82 20.20 12.22
CA ASP A 923 -2.67 19.98 13.40
C ASP A 923 -4.12 19.60 13.08
N LYS A 924 -4.70 20.17 12.02
CA LYS A 924 -6.08 19.97 11.55
C LYS A 924 -6.17 19.06 10.30
N ARG A 925 -5.07 18.44 9.89
CA ARG A 925 -4.99 17.61 8.68
C ARG A 925 -4.86 16.13 9.05
N MET A 926 -5.42 15.27 8.20
CA MET A 926 -5.33 13.80 8.32
C MET A 926 -5.86 13.20 9.64
N ARG A 927 -6.68 13.93 10.43
CA ARG A 927 -7.35 13.39 11.63
C ARG A 927 -8.32 12.26 11.27
N GLY A 928 -8.43 11.24 12.11
CA GLY A 928 -9.25 10.05 11.88
C GLY A 928 -8.71 9.15 10.77
N THR A 929 -7.45 9.30 10.38
CA THR A 929 -6.81 8.48 9.33
C THR A 929 -5.57 7.78 9.88
N PRO A 930 -5.06 6.72 9.20
CA PRO A 930 -3.81 6.05 9.61
C PRO A 930 -2.54 6.95 9.56
N ALA A 931 -2.63 8.13 8.95
CA ALA A 931 -1.56 9.11 8.96
C ALA A 931 -1.54 9.95 10.26
N GLU A 932 -2.64 10.02 11.02
CA GLU A 932 -2.72 10.73 12.29
C GLU A 932 -1.71 10.18 13.29
N ASN A 933 -1.00 11.07 14.01
CA ASN A 933 0.09 10.73 14.94
C ASN A 933 1.29 9.98 14.29
N ASN A 934 1.29 9.78 12.97
CA ASN A 934 2.27 8.95 12.26
C ASN A 934 3.08 9.78 11.25
N VAL A 935 2.40 10.50 10.35
CA VAL A 935 3.07 11.34 9.36
C VAL A 935 3.69 12.55 10.05
N ARG A 936 5.01 12.71 9.89
CA ARG A 936 5.77 13.88 10.33
C ARG A 936 6.40 14.55 9.13
N ALA A 937 5.84 15.68 8.69
CA ALA A 937 6.20 16.28 7.41
C ALA A 937 6.07 17.79 7.40
N LYS A 938 6.96 18.44 6.64
CA LYS A 938 6.85 19.87 6.35
C LYS A 938 5.90 20.09 5.19
N THR A 939 5.04 21.10 5.36
CA THR A 939 4.13 21.60 4.34
C THR A 939 4.74 22.78 3.60
N GLY A 940 4.30 23.00 2.36
CA GLY A 940 4.54 24.24 1.61
C GLY A 940 3.35 24.61 0.75
N THR A 941 3.01 25.90 0.71
CA THR A 941 1.93 26.42 -0.12
C THR A 941 2.32 27.80 -0.66
N LEU A 942 2.24 27.98 -1.98
CA LEU A 942 2.21 29.25 -2.69
C LEU A 942 1.04 29.20 -3.69
N ARG A 943 0.78 30.32 -4.37
CA ARG A 943 -0.20 30.34 -5.47
C ARG A 943 0.20 29.30 -6.54
N TYR A 944 -0.65 28.29 -6.72
CA TYR A 944 -0.45 27.16 -7.64
C TYR A 944 0.73 26.23 -7.33
N ALA A 945 1.30 26.26 -6.12
CA ALA A 945 2.32 25.30 -5.71
C ALA A 945 2.03 24.79 -4.30
N SER A 946 2.06 23.48 -4.12
CA SER A 946 1.85 22.84 -2.83
C SER A 946 2.78 21.65 -2.66
N SER A 947 3.27 21.43 -1.45
CA SER A 947 4.22 20.38 -1.15
C SER A 947 3.99 19.77 0.23
N LEU A 948 4.34 18.50 0.36
CA LEU A 948 4.37 17.76 1.61
C LEU A 948 5.55 16.79 1.57
N SER A 949 6.49 16.91 2.52
CA SER A 949 7.67 16.03 2.54
C SER A 949 8.13 15.75 3.95
N GLY A 950 8.47 14.50 4.22
CA GLY A 950 8.85 14.04 5.55
C GLY A 950 8.86 12.53 5.67
N TYR A 951 8.40 12.04 6.81
CA TYR A 951 8.49 10.64 7.21
C TYR A 951 7.12 10.04 7.52
N VAL A 952 6.99 8.74 7.28
CA VAL A 952 5.79 7.95 7.62
C VAL A 952 6.19 6.51 7.90
N THR A 953 5.56 5.89 8.89
CA THR A 953 5.66 4.45 9.12
C THR A 953 4.44 3.77 8.52
N THR A 954 4.64 2.75 7.69
CA THR A 954 3.54 2.02 7.04
C THR A 954 2.81 1.10 8.04
N ALA A 955 1.63 0.58 7.67
CA ALA A 955 0.91 -0.41 8.48
C ALA A 955 1.69 -1.74 8.65
N ALA A 956 2.64 -2.01 7.74
CA ALA A 956 3.61 -3.11 7.87
C ALA A 956 4.79 -2.81 8.78
N GLY A 957 4.90 -1.59 9.32
CA GLY A 957 6.03 -1.15 10.16
C GLY A 957 7.26 -0.66 9.38
N GLU A 958 7.20 -0.60 8.04
CA GLU A 958 8.31 -0.07 7.22
C GLU A 958 8.39 1.45 7.38
N ARG A 959 9.59 1.99 7.63
CA ARG A 959 9.79 3.45 7.73
C ARG A 959 10.13 4.02 6.37
N LEU A 960 9.40 5.04 5.95
CA LEU A 960 9.57 5.70 4.66
C LEU A 960 9.98 7.16 4.83
N ALA A 961 10.85 7.63 3.93
CA ALA A 961 10.98 9.05 3.61
C ALA A 961 10.27 9.32 2.28
N PHE A 962 9.52 10.41 2.22
CA PHE A 962 8.80 10.79 1.01
C PHE A 962 8.88 12.29 0.74
N SER A 963 8.85 12.64 -0.54
CA SER A 963 8.65 14.01 -1.01
C SER A 963 7.57 14.02 -2.09
N ALA A 964 6.55 14.86 -1.91
CA ALA A 964 5.47 15.08 -2.88
C ALA A 964 5.28 16.58 -3.12
N MET A 965 5.31 16.97 -4.39
CA MET A 965 5.13 18.35 -4.85
C MET A 965 4.10 18.38 -5.99
N LEU A 966 3.13 19.28 -5.87
CA LEU A 966 2.07 19.52 -6.84
C LEU A 966 2.12 20.98 -7.28
N ASN A 967 2.42 21.24 -8.54
CA ASN A 967 2.45 22.59 -9.11
C ASN A 967 1.42 22.76 -10.21
N ARG A 968 1.09 24.02 -10.52
CA ARG A 968 0.12 24.42 -11.57
C ARG A 968 -1.28 23.81 -11.36
N TYR A 969 -1.61 23.44 -10.12
CA TYR A 969 -2.92 22.90 -9.78
C TYR A 969 -3.87 24.01 -9.31
N PRO A 970 -4.96 24.29 -10.03
CA PRO A 970 -6.00 25.22 -9.57
C PRO A 970 -6.86 24.52 -8.52
N VAL A 971 -6.72 24.94 -7.25
CA VAL A 971 -7.47 24.35 -6.14
C VAL A 971 -8.98 24.62 -6.32
N PRO A 972 -9.83 23.58 -6.32
CA PRO A 972 -11.29 23.76 -6.38
C PRO A 972 -11.81 24.60 -5.21
N ALA A 973 -12.87 25.38 -5.43
CA ALA A 973 -13.39 26.35 -4.44
C ALA A 973 -13.76 25.77 -3.06
N LYS A 974 -14.05 24.47 -2.96
CA LYS A 974 -14.39 23.76 -1.71
C LYS A 974 -13.28 22.87 -1.18
N ALA A 975 -12.10 22.85 -1.82
CA ALA A 975 -10.98 22.00 -1.47
C ALA A 975 -9.82 22.84 -0.90
N ARG A 976 -8.92 22.19 -0.16
CA ARG A 976 -7.67 22.79 0.30
C ARG A 976 -6.54 22.37 -0.64
N ALA A 977 -5.56 23.24 -0.82
CA ALA A 977 -4.40 22.99 -1.67
C ALA A 977 -3.63 21.70 -1.27
N GLY A 978 -3.65 21.37 0.03
CA GLY A 978 -3.00 20.20 0.59
C GLY A 978 -3.78 18.89 0.50
N ASP A 979 -5.07 18.88 0.10
CA ASP A 979 -5.88 17.65 0.15
C ASP A 979 -5.30 16.51 -0.73
N PRO A 980 -4.82 16.74 -1.97
CA PRO A 980 -4.19 15.67 -2.76
C PRO A 980 -2.92 15.09 -2.11
N LEU A 981 -2.18 15.92 -1.37
CA LEU A 981 -0.97 15.52 -0.67
C LEU A 981 -1.30 14.71 0.58
N ASP A 982 -2.41 15.04 1.26
CA ASP A 982 -2.95 14.25 2.37
C ASP A 982 -3.42 12.87 1.89
N GLU A 983 -4.10 12.78 0.75
CA GLU A 983 -4.50 11.50 0.13
C GLU A 983 -3.27 10.60 -0.10
N LEU A 984 -2.18 11.16 -0.65
CA LEU A 984 -0.91 10.46 -0.86
C LEU A 984 -0.32 9.97 0.47
N ALA A 985 -0.20 10.83 1.48
CA ALA A 985 0.36 10.48 2.77
C ALA A 985 -0.46 9.39 3.50
N VAL A 986 -1.79 9.43 3.36
CA VAL A 986 -2.69 8.39 3.89
C VAL A 986 -2.50 7.06 3.16
N ILE A 987 -2.26 7.06 1.84
CA ILE A 987 -1.93 5.84 1.09
C ILE A 987 -0.64 5.21 1.62
N LEU A 988 0.40 6.02 1.85
CA LEU A 988 1.67 5.55 2.41
C LEU A 988 1.48 4.95 3.81
N ALA A 989 0.78 5.65 4.71
CA ALA A 989 0.53 5.19 6.07
C ALA A 989 -0.30 3.89 6.11
N ARG A 990 -1.22 3.71 5.15
CA ARG A 990 -2.05 2.50 5.01
C ARG A 990 -1.34 1.32 4.37
N HIS A 991 -0.14 1.50 3.80
CA HIS A 991 0.50 0.41 3.08
C HIS A 991 0.81 -0.74 4.04
N ASP A 992 0.23 -1.91 3.77
CA ASP A 992 0.62 -3.16 4.38
C ASP A 992 1.29 -4.00 3.28
N ARG A 993 2.46 -4.54 3.59
CA ARG A 993 3.30 -5.33 2.67
C ARG A 993 3.13 -6.83 2.94
N ARG A 994 2.24 -7.18 3.87
CA ARG A 994 1.89 -8.53 4.27
C ARG A 994 0.95 -9.20 3.29
#